data_AF-A0A0B7FKE3-F1
#
_entry.id   AF-A0A0B7FKE3-F1
#
_cell.length_a   1.000
_cell.length_b   1.000
_cell.length_c   1.000
_cell.angle_alpha   90.00
_cell.angle_beta   90.00
_cell.angle_gamma   90.00
#
_symmetry.space_group_name_H-M   'P 1'
#
loop_
_entity.id
_entity.type
_entity.pdbx_description
1 polymer ?
#
loop_
_entity_poly.entity_id
_entity_poly.type
_entity_poly.pdbx_seq_one_letter_code
_entity_poly.pdbx_strand_id
1 'polypeptide(L)'
;MPSGLVIVVDALDECSNTEGVGMILDMLFRRATSLPLKFFVTSRPEPSVHSRVLAQPDKTRLLLILHEIESSLVRADIEVYLREELSSDNVSETQLKQLAELSGNLFIYAATAIRYIRRTGGGIDHRRLGIILGASAGASRQYAEVDLLYASILADAIDNPRLEVVERTQIQFILWAVVCMREPVTVKALAELTGTEPVDAETALTPLFSVLHVSEATGTVSTLHASFPDFIFDQARSDRFHCNELEINQTIAQHCFGIMDRQLRFNLCGLESSFKCDDEAEGLTARVSKAISPTLSYVIGHWGDHLVRSPAAESLQIMLHRFLSTGLLFWMEALNLRGILSVGINTLLKLKQWLTVVSSAPDLVKSLDDCWLFLTRFAASSIAKSTPHIYISALAFCHHTSSVYKNYWPRTRRLPTLYGSAIEQSQTALLATWNMHSETLSLAFSSDGSRLAVGFSDGTVSILDAHTGVPVLGPLREHTDYVRSVALSPDGSLLASCSDDSKVIVRDAYTGARMYDALKGHESWVTSVCFSPDGRNVLSGSRDHTTRIWDSRTGKAIPNSAKHHPHPVSYAAYSPDGKLIACGLDSDECPMIIYSASTGQPISGGFDAHQSSVEFVTFSPDEKNVVTGHASGEVCVWSVQDGVLTHGPLKAHKGSIRSVSFSPAGNNLVTASYDRSVFVWNAHNGYADPCLLGTHQDRVYSALFSPDGTRILSCSLDRTVKVWNTLHPITRDNAPWKTPSKAVCSVTALQYSGHKPVMSSPPPKKRSIRASIAHRLTKFASFKSPNDTQGTRDEPSGAAPRATSPVPSVSSLPPGSPNDSSSGAMTTGTCTTTLTPDPVETSALDYLANALRVLSQSAAMFPPLQAAVQGLIMCVDAMNPSSKNRVDYKEMAANLAAMSTSLSRHLQESKSTRMSECVERVSISVKEQANIIASKQGRGVGHYLAQAHKDQDEIMNAYRRIESLFRQLQCDVTLSVWNTIDEQLANTRIEALSPSKLAAYNSILSVEVRRRACANNTRTQLLREINDWSHDPDAPNIYWMNGMAGTGKTTVAYTSVCGAHRH
;
A
#
# COMPACT_ATOMS: atom_id res chain seq x y z
N MET A 1 22.42 4.13 6.02
CA MET A 1 21.99 5.47 5.56
C MET A 1 23.19 6.39 5.50
N PRO A 2 23.46 7.05 4.35
CA PRO A 2 24.46 8.11 4.27
C PRO A 2 24.02 9.31 5.13
N SER A 3 24.96 9.87 5.90
CA SER A 3 24.74 11.06 6.72
C SER A 3 24.66 12.31 5.85
N GLY A 4 23.66 13.18 6.07
CA GLY A 4 23.52 14.47 5.39
C GLY A 4 22.54 14.49 4.21
N LEU A 5 21.73 13.43 4.00
CA LEU A 5 20.73 13.43 2.93
C LEU A 5 19.55 14.37 3.25
N VAL A 6 19.32 15.35 2.36
CA VAL A 6 18.19 16.29 2.42
C VAL A 6 17.14 15.91 1.37
N ILE A 7 15.89 15.74 1.80
CA ILE A 7 14.71 15.59 0.95
C ILE A 7 14.05 16.96 0.81
N VAL A 8 13.69 17.33 -0.42
CA VAL A 8 13.00 18.60 -0.72
C VAL A 8 11.56 18.34 -1.15
N VAL A 9 10.63 19.04 -0.50
CA VAL A 9 9.19 19.03 -0.82
C VAL A 9 8.80 20.45 -1.21
N ASP A 10 8.84 20.74 -2.51
CA ASP A 10 8.50 22.04 -3.07
C ASP A 10 6.97 22.19 -3.25
N ALA A 11 6.44 23.37 -2.94
CA ALA A 11 5.06 23.77 -3.17
C ALA A 11 3.99 22.77 -2.68
N LEU A 12 4.05 22.34 -1.41
CA LEU A 12 3.15 21.32 -0.86
C LEU A 12 1.65 21.70 -0.96
N ASP A 13 1.34 22.98 -0.93
CA ASP A 13 -0.02 23.53 -1.09
C ASP A 13 -0.54 23.47 -2.54
N GLU A 14 0.29 23.25 -3.56
CA GLU A 14 -0.17 23.05 -4.95
C GLU A 14 -0.72 21.62 -5.19
N CYS A 15 -0.79 20.79 -4.14
CA CYS A 15 -1.38 19.45 -4.19
C CYS A 15 -2.91 19.47 -4.15
N SER A 16 -3.55 18.98 -5.22
CA SER A 16 -5.01 18.99 -5.42
C SER A 16 -5.85 18.18 -4.43
N ASN A 17 -5.23 17.37 -3.57
CA ASN A 17 -5.89 16.65 -2.48
C ASN A 17 -5.45 17.22 -1.12
N THR A 18 -6.26 18.09 -0.54
CA THR A 18 -6.03 18.74 0.76
C THR A 18 -6.02 17.78 1.95
N GLU A 19 -6.72 16.63 1.85
CA GLU A 19 -6.67 15.57 2.85
C GLU A 19 -5.34 14.80 2.77
N GLY A 20 -4.88 14.51 1.54
CA GLY A 20 -3.57 13.94 1.26
C GLY A 20 -2.41 14.83 1.71
N VAL A 21 -2.51 16.16 1.50
CA VAL A 21 -1.60 17.15 2.11
C VAL A 21 -1.60 17.03 3.63
N GLY A 22 -2.79 16.89 4.22
CA GLY A 22 -2.95 16.62 5.66
C GLY A 22 -2.18 15.38 6.12
N MET A 23 -2.29 14.26 5.39
CA MET A 23 -1.57 13.01 5.70
C MET A 23 -0.04 13.16 5.52
N ILE A 24 0.42 13.90 4.51
CA ILE A 24 1.86 14.16 4.27
C ILE A 24 2.44 15.06 5.38
N LEU A 25 1.75 16.15 5.71
CA LEU A 25 2.10 17.05 6.83
C LEU A 25 2.23 16.27 8.13
N ASP A 26 1.18 15.51 8.45
CA ASP A 26 1.19 14.61 9.60
C ASP A 26 2.41 13.70 9.53
N MET A 27 2.60 12.90 8.47
CA MET A 27 3.69 11.91 8.38
C MET A 27 5.09 12.53 8.56
N LEU A 28 5.35 13.68 7.94
CA LEU A 28 6.59 14.45 8.11
C LEU A 28 6.80 14.81 9.59
N PHE A 29 5.83 15.44 10.24
CA PHE A 29 5.89 15.73 11.68
C PHE A 29 5.84 14.45 12.55
N ARG A 30 5.36 13.31 12.03
CA ARG A 30 5.31 12.03 12.74
C ARG A 30 6.65 11.32 12.77
N ARG A 31 7.47 11.45 11.71
CA ARG A 31 8.65 10.61 11.45
C ARG A 31 9.98 11.35 11.27
N ALA A 32 10.02 12.63 10.87
CA ALA A 32 11.27 13.31 10.51
C ALA A 32 12.35 13.24 11.60
N THR A 33 12.00 13.49 12.86
CA THR A 33 12.94 13.42 14.01
C THR A 33 13.42 12.01 14.38
N SER A 34 12.81 10.97 13.81
CA SER A 34 13.22 9.57 13.96
C SER A 34 14.00 9.03 12.76
N LEU A 35 14.18 9.84 11.71
CA LEU A 35 14.90 9.48 10.49
C LEU A 35 16.26 10.20 10.45
N PRO A 36 17.32 9.57 9.93
CA PRO A 36 18.62 10.22 9.69
C PRO A 36 18.59 11.09 8.42
N LEU A 37 17.49 11.82 8.22
CA LEU A 37 17.12 12.55 7.01
C LEU A 37 16.61 13.94 7.40
N LYS A 38 16.98 14.95 6.60
CA LYS A 38 16.47 16.31 6.74
C LYS A 38 15.45 16.62 5.66
N PHE A 39 14.45 17.44 6.00
CA PHE A 39 13.33 17.76 5.13
C PHE A 39 13.23 19.27 4.96
N PHE A 40 13.50 19.76 3.76
CA PHE A 40 13.29 21.16 3.39
C PHE A 40 11.95 21.27 2.66
N VAL A 41 10.97 21.89 3.29
CA VAL A 41 9.58 21.95 2.80
C VAL A 41 9.21 23.40 2.50
N THR A 42 8.59 23.65 1.35
CA THR A 42 8.10 24.99 0.99
C THR A 42 6.58 25.03 0.89
N SER A 43 5.96 26.11 1.35
CA SER A 43 4.51 26.32 1.17
C SER A 43 4.06 27.78 1.10
N ARG A 44 2.86 28.03 0.58
CA ARG A 44 2.06 29.22 0.89
C ARG A 44 1.46 29.14 2.30
N PRO A 45 1.05 30.27 2.91
CA PRO A 45 0.35 30.29 4.19
C PRO A 45 -1.15 29.97 4.03
N GLU A 46 -1.50 28.88 3.34
CA GLU A 46 -2.91 28.46 3.24
C GLU A 46 -3.44 28.02 4.62
N PRO A 47 -4.69 28.34 5.00
CA PRO A 47 -5.23 28.01 6.33
C PRO A 47 -5.17 26.52 6.67
N SER A 48 -5.37 25.66 5.67
CA SER A 48 -5.29 24.18 5.73
C SER A 48 -3.91 23.67 6.17
N VAL A 49 -2.84 24.22 5.58
CA VAL A 49 -1.45 23.90 5.85
C VAL A 49 -0.98 24.62 7.11
N HIS A 50 -1.19 25.94 7.17
CA HIS A 50 -0.67 26.83 8.21
C HIS A 50 -1.20 26.47 9.61
N SER A 51 -2.47 26.10 9.74
CA SER A 51 -3.03 25.66 11.03
C SER A 51 -2.39 24.36 11.54
N ARG A 52 -2.21 23.35 10.67
CA ARG A 52 -1.50 22.10 11.02
C ARG A 52 -0.03 22.34 11.35
N VAL A 53 0.63 23.22 10.60
CA VAL A 53 2.04 23.62 10.78
C VAL A 53 2.25 24.39 12.09
N LEU A 54 1.30 25.22 12.53
CA LEU A 54 1.33 25.93 13.82
C LEU A 54 0.90 25.07 15.01
N ALA A 55 0.14 23.98 14.79
CA ALA A 55 -0.30 23.08 15.86
C ALA A 55 0.79 22.13 16.40
N GLN A 56 2.04 22.25 15.93
CA GLN A 56 3.18 21.41 16.32
C GLN A 56 4.21 22.22 17.13
N PRO A 57 4.86 21.60 18.15
CA PRO A 57 5.83 22.31 18.99
C PRO A 57 7.13 22.62 18.24
N ASP A 58 7.62 23.86 18.37
CA ASP A 58 8.72 24.39 17.55
C ASP A 58 10.05 23.62 17.62
N LYS A 59 10.26 22.78 18.64
CA LYS A 59 11.47 21.96 18.76
C LYS A 59 11.68 20.94 17.62
N THR A 60 10.69 20.70 16.76
CA THR A 60 10.79 19.77 15.62
C THR A 60 11.10 20.45 14.28
N ARG A 61 11.15 21.79 14.23
CA ARG A 61 11.21 22.56 12.98
C ARG A 61 12.02 23.86 13.12
N LEU A 62 12.66 24.29 12.04
CA LEU A 62 12.92 25.72 11.81
C LEU A 62 11.81 26.26 10.93
N LEU A 63 11.21 27.41 11.28
CA LEU A 63 10.23 28.10 10.45
C LEU A 63 10.82 29.41 9.96
N LEU A 64 10.92 29.56 8.64
CA LEU A 64 11.22 30.83 7.99
C LEU A 64 9.96 31.35 7.29
N ILE A 65 9.64 32.61 7.52
CA ILE A 65 8.54 33.31 6.84
C ILE A 65 9.14 34.35 5.89
N LEU A 66 9.18 34.05 4.59
CA LEU A 66 9.86 34.88 3.57
C LEU A 66 9.30 36.31 3.44
N HIS A 67 8.09 36.57 3.96
CA HIS A 67 7.45 37.87 3.93
C HIS A 67 7.64 38.69 5.23
N GLU A 68 8.39 38.15 6.21
CA GLU A 68 8.90 38.89 7.38
C GLU A 68 10.33 39.41 7.15
N ILE A 69 10.98 39.00 6.06
CA ILE A 69 12.28 39.54 5.62
C ILE A 69 12.08 40.99 5.17
N GLU A 70 12.96 41.88 5.65
CA GLU A 70 12.82 43.33 5.46
C GLU A 70 12.69 43.71 3.98
N SER A 71 11.63 44.44 3.64
CA SER A 71 11.30 44.84 2.25
C SER A 71 12.43 45.56 1.52
N SER A 72 13.28 46.29 2.25
CA SER A 72 14.48 46.95 1.73
C SER A 72 15.49 45.95 1.15
N LEU A 73 15.75 44.85 1.87
CA LEU A 73 16.65 43.77 1.48
C LEU A 73 16.06 42.97 0.31
N VAL A 74 14.76 42.65 0.36
CA VAL A 74 14.07 41.96 -0.74
C VAL A 74 14.14 42.77 -2.04
N ARG A 75 13.87 44.08 -1.95
CA ARG A 75 13.94 44.99 -3.11
C ARG A 75 15.37 45.21 -3.60
N ALA A 76 16.38 45.16 -2.71
CA ALA A 76 17.79 45.20 -3.10
C ALA A 76 18.23 43.92 -3.85
N ASP A 77 17.84 42.73 -3.38
CA ASP A 77 18.05 41.47 -4.13
C ASP A 77 17.36 41.54 -5.51
N ILE A 78 16.15 42.10 -5.59
CA ILE A 78 15.42 42.28 -6.86
C ILE A 78 16.16 43.27 -7.78
N GLU A 79 16.73 44.36 -7.27
CA GLU A 79 17.54 45.30 -8.07
C GLU A 79 18.81 44.62 -8.62
N VAL A 80 19.45 43.75 -7.83
CA VAL A 80 20.59 42.93 -8.29
C VAL A 80 20.17 41.93 -9.36
N TYR A 81 19.05 41.22 -9.17
CA TYR A 81 18.51 40.28 -10.15
C TYR A 81 18.12 40.96 -11.49
N LEU A 82 17.42 42.10 -11.42
CA LEU A 82 17.09 42.92 -12.59
C LEU A 82 18.36 43.39 -13.31
N ARG A 83 19.41 43.78 -12.57
CA ARG A 83 20.69 44.23 -13.14
C ARG A 83 21.51 43.09 -13.75
N GLU A 84 21.48 41.88 -13.17
CA GLU A 84 22.15 40.70 -13.76
C GLU A 84 21.45 40.28 -15.07
N GLU A 85 20.12 40.18 -15.09
CA GLU A 85 19.37 39.79 -16.29
C GLU A 85 19.41 40.87 -17.39
N LEU A 86 19.23 42.15 -17.07
CA LEU A 86 19.17 43.23 -18.05
C LEU A 86 20.56 43.81 -18.41
N SER A 87 21.65 43.19 -17.93
CA SER A 87 23.05 43.61 -18.13
C SER A 87 23.48 43.73 -19.61
N SER A 88 22.83 42.98 -20.51
CA SER A 88 23.06 43.02 -21.96
C SER A 88 22.21 44.03 -22.72
N ASP A 89 21.26 44.70 -22.06
CA ASP A 89 20.23 45.52 -22.68
C ASP A 89 20.36 47.01 -22.31
N ASN A 90 20.01 47.91 -23.24
CA ASN A 90 20.11 49.37 -23.04
C ASN A 90 18.97 49.94 -22.16
N VAL A 91 18.91 49.54 -20.89
CA VAL A 91 17.96 50.03 -19.87
C VAL A 91 18.63 51.11 -19.02
N SER A 92 17.92 52.19 -18.69
CA SER A 92 18.47 53.20 -17.76
C SER A 92 18.35 52.74 -16.30
N GLU A 93 19.30 53.12 -15.45
CA GLU A 93 19.23 52.93 -13.99
C GLU A 93 17.94 53.51 -13.37
N THR A 94 17.35 54.55 -13.96
CA THR A 94 16.03 55.07 -13.55
C THR A 94 14.89 54.11 -13.87
N GLN A 95 14.88 53.46 -15.04
CA GLN A 95 13.88 52.45 -15.41
C GLN A 95 14.06 51.16 -14.58
N LEU A 96 15.31 50.75 -14.34
CA LEU A 96 15.63 49.59 -13.51
C LEU A 96 15.12 49.78 -12.08
N LYS A 97 15.34 50.97 -11.49
CA LYS A 97 14.81 51.31 -10.16
C LYS A 97 13.29 51.37 -10.15
N GLN A 98 12.65 51.94 -11.17
CA GLN A 98 11.18 51.92 -11.30
C GLN A 98 10.61 50.49 -11.37
N LEU A 99 11.24 49.58 -12.12
CA LEU A 99 10.87 48.16 -12.13
C LEU A 99 11.06 47.50 -10.75
N ALA A 100 12.10 47.86 -10.00
CA ALA A 100 12.32 47.37 -8.64
C ALA A 100 11.27 47.91 -7.64
N GLU A 101 10.74 49.13 -7.83
CA GLU A 101 9.63 49.65 -7.02
C GLU A 101 8.32 48.90 -7.32
N LEU A 102 8.01 48.74 -8.61
CA LEU A 102 6.81 48.03 -9.08
C LEU A 102 6.81 46.54 -8.72
N SER A 103 7.99 45.93 -8.60
CA SER A 103 8.14 44.54 -8.15
C SER A 103 7.86 44.37 -6.65
N GLY A 104 7.92 45.44 -5.85
CA GLY A 104 7.77 45.38 -4.40
C GLY A 104 8.69 44.33 -3.76
N ASN A 105 8.07 43.34 -3.11
CA ASN A 105 8.76 42.20 -2.48
C ASN A 105 8.65 40.89 -3.30
N LEU A 106 8.25 40.95 -4.57
CA LEU A 106 7.77 39.80 -5.35
C LEU A 106 8.68 39.51 -6.56
N PHE A 107 9.59 38.54 -6.41
CA PHE A 107 10.45 38.08 -7.52
C PHE A 107 9.67 37.57 -8.74
N ILE A 108 8.45 37.04 -8.55
CA ILE A 108 7.59 36.69 -9.69
C ILE A 108 7.27 37.90 -10.57
N TYR A 109 7.05 39.08 -9.97
CA TYR A 109 6.81 40.30 -10.74
C TYR A 109 8.02 40.59 -11.62
N ALA A 110 9.22 40.66 -11.02
CA ALA A 110 10.46 40.93 -11.73
C ALA A 110 10.72 39.91 -12.86
N ALA A 111 10.58 38.62 -12.58
CA ALA A 111 10.81 37.55 -13.56
C ALA A 111 9.78 37.55 -14.70
N THR A 112 8.49 37.69 -14.39
CA THR A 112 7.41 37.77 -15.39
C THR A 112 7.49 39.07 -16.20
N ALA A 113 7.86 40.20 -15.59
CA ALA A 113 8.13 41.45 -16.27
C ALA A 113 9.30 41.32 -17.25
N ILE A 114 10.45 40.75 -16.84
CA ILE A 114 11.58 40.46 -17.74
C ILE A 114 11.15 39.59 -18.92
N ARG A 115 10.40 38.51 -18.67
CA ARG A 115 9.89 37.61 -19.73
C ARG A 115 8.93 38.30 -20.69
N TYR A 116 8.15 39.28 -20.23
CA TYR A 116 7.23 40.04 -21.06
C TYR A 116 7.95 41.11 -21.91
N ILE A 117 8.89 41.87 -21.32
CA ILE A 117 9.60 42.95 -22.03
C ILE A 117 10.65 42.43 -23.01
N ARG A 118 11.27 41.26 -22.78
CA ARG A 118 12.18 40.64 -23.75
C ARG A 118 11.43 40.08 -24.95
N ARG A 119 12.01 40.22 -26.15
CA ARG A 119 11.51 39.59 -27.38
C ARG A 119 12.02 38.16 -27.52
N THR A 120 11.22 37.31 -28.15
CA THR A 120 11.64 36.01 -28.68
C THR A 120 12.74 36.25 -29.74
N GLY A 121 13.98 35.92 -29.39
CA GLY A 121 15.19 36.19 -30.21
C GLY A 121 16.24 37.09 -29.54
N GLY A 122 15.93 37.73 -28.41
CA GLY A 122 16.86 38.58 -27.65
C GLY A 122 16.68 40.08 -27.91
N GLY A 123 16.87 40.89 -26.86
CA GLY A 123 16.62 42.34 -26.86
C GLY A 123 15.25 42.73 -26.29
N ILE A 124 15.18 43.94 -25.71
CA ILE A 124 13.98 44.49 -25.07
C ILE A 124 13.04 45.18 -26.07
N ASP A 125 11.74 44.95 -25.88
CA ASP A 125 10.68 45.77 -26.45
C ASP A 125 10.36 46.97 -25.54
N HIS A 126 10.87 48.15 -25.93
CA HIS A 126 10.65 49.38 -25.16
C HIS A 126 9.18 49.83 -25.09
N ARG A 127 8.27 49.38 -25.98
CA ARG A 127 6.82 49.62 -25.80
C ARG A 127 6.32 48.85 -24.60
N ARG A 128 6.68 47.56 -24.47
CA ARG A 128 6.25 46.72 -23.34
C ARG A 128 6.81 47.20 -22.00
N LEU A 129 8.07 47.66 -21.99
CA LEU A 129 8.66 48.35 -20.84
C LEU A 129 7.86 49.62 -20.48
N GLY A 130 7.49 50.44 -21.47
CA GLY A 130 6.65 51.62 -21.27
C GLY A 130 5.24 51.31 -20.73
N ILE A 131 4.63 50.19 -21.13
CA ILE A 131 3.33 49.74 -20.62
C ILE A 131 3.42 49.41 -19.12
N ILE A 132 4.42 48.62 -18.71
CA ILE A 132 4.63 48.30 -17.28
C ILE A 132 4.89 49.56 -16.45
N LEU A 133 5.80 50.43 -16.91
CA LEU A 133 6.15 51.66 -16.20
C LEU A 133 4.99 52.67 -16.11
N GLY A 134 4.05 52.63 -17.06
CA GLY A 134 2.86 53.47 -17.09
C GLY A 134 1.67 52.97 -16.25
N ALA A 135 1.69 51.72 -15.78
CA ALA A 135 0.56 51.10 -15.06
C ALA A 135 0.46 51.47 -13.56
N SER A 136 1.33 52.35 -13.05
CA SER A 136 1.57 52.59 -11.61
C SER A 136 0.48 53.38 -10.86
N ALA A 137 -0.66 53.66 -11.48
CA ALA A 137 -1.64 54.65 -11.01
C ALA A 137 -2.69 54.11 -10.01
N GLY A 138 -2.26 53.76 -8.79
CA GLY A 138 -3.13 53.69 -7.61
C GLY A 138 -3.67 52.31 -7.24
N ALA A 139 -2.79 51.43 -6.76
CA ALA A 139 -3.14 50.14 -6.15
C ALA A 139 -2.92 50.15 -4.63
N SER A 140 -3.87 49.58 -3.86
CA SER A 140 -3.77 49.45 -2.38
C SER A 140 -4.35 48.15 -1.83
N ARG A 141 -4.38 47.08 -2.65
CA ARG A 141 -4.81 45.73 -2.26
C ARG A 141 -3.61 44.77 -2.27
N GLN A 142 -3.67 43.75 -1.42
CA GLN A 142 -2.70 42.66 -1.42
C GLN A 142 -2.69 41.95 -2.80
N TYR A 143 -1.50 41.69 -3.36
CA TYR A 143 -1.24 41.17 -4.71
C TYR A 143 -1.56 42.09 -5.90
N ALA A 144 -2.02 43.32 -5.68
CA ALA A 144 -2.49 44.18 -6.77
C ALA A 144 -1.42 44.51 -7.82
N GLU A 145 -0.14 44.50 -7.45
CA GLU A 145 0.98 44.70 -8.38
C GLU A 145 1.06 43.55 -9.40
N VAL A 146 1.04 42.30 -8.92
CA VAL A 146 1.12 41.10 -9.77
C VAL A 146 -0.18 40.92 -10.57
N ASP A 147 -1.33 41.23 -9.98
CA ASP A 147 -2.62 41.19 -10.68
C ASP A 147 -2.70 42.25 -11.79
N LEU A 148 -2.17 43.46 -11.57
CA LEU A 148 -1.99 44.47 -12.63
C LEU A 148 -1.00 44.03 -13.71
N LEU A 149 0.07 43.32 -13.36
CA LEU A 149 1.03 42.77 -14.34
C LEU A 149 0.37 41.69 -15.21
N TYR A 150 -0.38 40.75 -14.61
CA TYR A 150 -1.14 39.75 -15.37
C TYR A 150 -2.21 40.40 -16.25
N ALA A 151 -3.00 41.34 -15.72
CA ALA A 151 -3.98 42.09 -16.51
C ALA A 151 -3.34 42.86 -17.68
N SER A 152 -2.16 43.44 -17.49
CA SER A 152 -1.40 44.15 -18.55
C SER A 152 -0.87 43.20 -19.62
N ILE A 153 -0.38 42.03 -19.23
CA ILE A 153 0.07 40.97 -20.14
C ILE A 153 -1.09 40.44 -20.98
N LEU A 154 -2.22 40.15 -20.33
CA LEU A 154 -3.42 39.65 -21.01
C LEU A 154 -4.05 40.71 -21.91
N ALA A 155 -3.95 42.00 -21.58
CA ALA A 155 -4.37 43.08 -22.47
C ALA A 155 -3.48 43.20 -23.72
N ASP A 156 -2.13 43.16 -23.59
CA ASP A 156 -1.23 43.19 -24.77
C ASP A 156 -1.36 41.92 -25.63
N ALA A 157 -1.76 40.79 -25.04
CA ALA A 157 -2.02 39.53 -25.75
C ALA A 157 -3.40 39.47 -26.43
N ILE A 158 -4.49 39.83 -25.73
CA ILE A 158 -5.88 39.59 -26.16
C ILE A 158 -6.54 40.85 -26.72
N ASP A 159 -6.29 42.06 -26.17
CA ASP A 159 -6.92 43.29 -26.67
C ASP A 159 -6.20 43.90 -27.89
N ASN A 160 -5.07 43.31 -28.30
CA ASN A 160 -4.21 43.83 -29.37
C ASN A 160 -5.04 44.20 -30.62
N PRO A 161 -5.10 45.50 -31.00
CA PRO A 161 -6.00 45.98 -32.04
C PRO A 161 -5.67 45.47 -33.45
N ARG A 162 -4.55 44.75 -33.61
CA ARG A 162 -4.16 44.08 -34.85
C ARG A 162 -4.76 42.69 -35.01
N LEU A 163 -5.25 42.07 -33.93
CA LEU A 163 -5.85 40.74 -33.97
C LEU A 163 -7.33 40.81 -34.36
N GLU A 164 -7.77 39.88 -35.20
CA GLU A 164 -9.18 39.64 -35.48
C GLU A 164 -9.92 39.07 -34.27
N VAL A 165 -11.25 39.24 -34.21
CA VAL A 165 -12.07 38.77 -33.08
C VAL A 165 -11.94 37.26 -32.84
N VAL A 166 -11.74 36.49 -33.92
CA VAL A 166 -11.52 35.04 -33.86
C VAL A 166 -10.20 34.71 -33.16
N GLU A 167 -9.09 35.36 -33.52
CA GLU A 167 -7.77 35.14 -32.92
C GLU A 167 -7.78 35.45 -31.41
N ARG A 168 -8.45 36.53 -31.00
CA ARG A 168 -8.57 36.93 -29.58
C ARG A 168 -9.32 35.88 -28.77
N THR A 169 -10.48 35.46 -29.28
CA THR A 169 -11.27 34.36 -28.69
C THR A 169 -10.45 33.07 -28.64
N GLN A 170 -9.62 32.80 -29.65
CA GLN A 170 -8.80 31.60 -29.73
C GLN A 170 -7.68 31.59 -28.68
N ILE A 171 -6.99 32.72 -28.48
CA ILE A 171 -5.98 32.91 -27.41
C ILE A 171 -6.62 32.74 -26.04
N GLN A 172 -7.77 33.37 -25.81
CA GLN A 172 -8.51 33.31 -24.54
C GLN A 172 -8.99 31.88 -24.22
N PHE A 173 -9.52 31.17 -25.21
CA PHE A 173 -9.98 29.78 -25.07
C PHE A 173 -8.83 28.82 -24.76
N ILE A 174 -7.70 28.94 -25.47
CA ILE A 174 -6.51 28.09 -25.23
C ILE A 174 -5.87 28.38 -23.88
N LEU A 175 -5.79 29.65 -23.48
CA LEU A 175 -5.34 30.07 -22.16
C LEU A 175 -6.15 29.39 -21.05
N TRP A 176 -7.47 29.49 -21.12
CA TRP A 176 -8.37 28.88 -20.15
C TRP A 176 -8.29 27.34 -20.20
N ALA A 177 -8.18 26.74 -21.38
CA ALA A 177 -8.01 25.30 -21.53
C ALA A 177 -6.74 24.79 -20.81
N VAL A 178 -5.59 25.45 -21.00
CA VAL A 178 -4.33 25.11 -20.29
C VAL A 178 -4.50 25.16 -18.77
N VAL A 179 -5.18 26.20 -18.26
CA VAL A 179 -5.42 26.39 -16.82
C VAL A 179 -6.42 25.37 -16.24
N CYS A 180 -7.30 24.79 -17.08
CA CYS A 180 -8.25 23.74 -16.68
C CYS A 180 -7.72 22.29 -16.80
N MET A 181 -6.55 22.05 -17.41
CA MET A 181 -6.00 20.68 -17.52
C MET A 181 -5.59 20.10 -16.15
N ARG A 182 -5.66 18.77 -16.03
CA ARG A 182 -5.34 18.03 -14.79
C ARG A 182 -3.88 17.65 -14.65
N GLU A 183 -3.17 17.55 -15.77
CA GLU A 183 -1.75 17.22 -15.88
C GLU A 183 -1.16 18.05 -17.05
N PRO A 184 0.16 18.35 -17.08
CA PRO A 184 0.78 19.04 -18.21
C PRO A 184 0.66 18.24 -19.52
N VAL A 185 -0.05 18.78 -20.50
CA VAL A 185 -0.29 18.17 -21.82
C VAL A 185 0.66 18.72 -22.88
N THR A 186 1.01 17.93 -23.90
CA THR A 186 1.80 18.44 -25.05
C THR A 186 0.99 19.47 -25.85
N VAL A 187 1.64 20.43 -26.53
CA VAL A 187 0.92 21.43 -27.36
C VAL A 187 0.01 20.74 -28.40
N LYS A 188 0.45 19.61 -28.96
CA LYS A 188 -0.37 18.79 -29.85
C LYS A 188 -1.59 18.17 -29.14
N ALA A 189 -1.43 17.64 -27.93
CA ALA A 189 -2.54 17.09 -27.17
C ALA A 189 -3.53 18.18 -26.72
N LEU A 190 -3.01 19.36 -26.33
CA LEU A 190 -3.81 20.57 -26.08
C LEU A 190 -4.64 20.93 -27.31
N ALA A 191 -4.02 21.02 -28.49
CA ALA A 191 -4.70 21.33 -29.75
C ALA A 191 -5.81 20.30 -30.09
N GLU A 192 -5.53 19.00 -29.95
CA GLU A 192 -6.52 17.93 -30.13
C GLU A 192 -7.69 18.04 -29.11
N LEU A 193 -7.42 18.49 -27.88
CA LEU A 193 -8.41 18.70 -26.81
C LEU A 193 -9.21 20.01 -26.94
N THR A 194 -8.65 21.04 -27.60
CA THR A 194 -9.32 22.32 -27.89
C THR A 194 -10.03 22.34 -29.24
N GLY A 195 -9.80 21.36 -30.10
CA GLY A 195 -10.38 21.30 -31.45
C GLY A 195 -9.67 22.21 -32.46
N THR A 196 -8.41 22.57 -32.22
CA THR A 196 -7.61 23.51 -33.02
C THR A 196 -6.47 22.79 -33.75
N GLU A 197 -5.91 23.39 -34.79
CA GLU A 197 -4.66 22.89 -35.36
C GLU A 197 -3.47 23.15 -34.41
N PRO A 198 -2.43 22.29 -34.40
CA PRO A 198 -1.27 22.49 -33.53
C PRO A 198 -0.53 23.81 -33.78
N VAL A 199 -0.50 24.28 -35.03
CA VAL A 199 0.10 25.58 -35.40
C VAL A 199 -0.68 26.74 -34.80
N ASP A 200 -2.01 26.67 -34.81
CA ASP A 200 -2.89 27.69 -34.20
C ASP A 200 -2.79 27.68 -32.67
N ALA A 201 -2.52 26.51 -32.08
CA ALA A 201 -2.19 26.40 -30.66
C ALA A 201 -0.83 27.04 -30.32
N GLU A 202 0.21 26.81 -31.13
CA GLU A 202 1.53 27.43 -30.94
C GLU A 202 1.50 28.96 -31.13
N THR A 203 0.77 29.47 -32.12
CA THR A 203 0.61 30.92 -32.30
C THR A 203 -0.22 31.55 -31.18
N ALA A 204 -1.28 30.89 -30.70
CA ALA A 204 -2.09 31.38 -29.58
C ALA A 204 -1.34 31.36 -28.24
N LEU A 205 -0.44 30.40 -28.02
CA LEU A 205 0.43 30.36 -26.83
C LEU A 205 1.56 31.41 -26.88
N THR A 206 1.97 31.87 -28.07
CA THR A 206 3.13 32.75 -28.25
C THR A 206 3.03 34.11 -27.53
N PRO A 207 1.88 34.84 -27.55
CA PRO A 207 1.69 36.03 -26.72
C PRO A 207 1.79 35.78 -25.20
N LEU A 208 1.59 34.54 -24.75
CA LEU A 208 1.41 34.16 -23.35
C LEU A 208 2.70 33.60 -22.70
N PHE A 209 3.84 33.56 -23.41
CA PHE A 209 5.12 33.04 -22.89
C PHE A 209 5.68 33.74 -21.63
N SER A 210 5.10 34.86 -21.19
CA SER A 210 5.42 35.50 -19.91
C SER A 210 4.75 34.85 -18.69
N VAL A 211 3.64 34.13 -18.88
CA VAL A 211 2.83 33.47 -17.83
C VAL A 211 2.72 31.94 -18.03
N LEU A 212 2.86 31.46 -19.27
CA LEU A 212 2.92 30.04 -19.63
C LEU A 212 4.35 29.59 -19.97
N HIS A 213 4.56 28.28 -19.86
CA HIS A 213 5.77 27.57 -20.25
C HIS A 213 5.45 26.50 -21.29
N VAL A 214 6.36 26.30 -22.24
CA VAL A 214 6.35 25.14 -23.16
C VAL A 214 7.72 24.48 -23.05
N SER A 215 7.77 23.19 -22.69
CA SER A 215 9.04 22.46 -22.54
C SER A 215 9.73 22.23 -23.88
N GLU A 216 10.98 22.68 -24.02
CA GLU A 216 11.83 22.36 -25.17
C GLU A 216 12.12 20.85 -25.30
N ALA A 217 12.03 20.09 -24.21
CA ALA A 217 12.38 18.67 -24.17
C ALA A 217 11.18 17.74 -24.44
N THR A 218 9.99 18.07 -23.91
CA THR A 218 8.79 17.22 -23.99
C THR A 218 7.62 17.86 -24.74
N GLY A 219 7.72 19.14 -25.10
CA GLY A 219 6.63 19.88 -25.75
C GLY A 219 5.41 20.10 -24.86
N THR A 220 5.51 19.88 -23.55
CA THR A 220 4.41 20.05 -22.59
C THR A 220 4.17 21.51 -22.23
N VAL A 221 2.90 21.90 -22.17
CA VAL A 221 2.44 23.22 -21.72
C VAL A 221 2.13 23.18 -20.23
N SER A 222 2.62 24.16 -19.48
CA SER A 222 2.22 24.40 -18.09
C SER A 222 2.07 25.90 -17.82
N THR A 223 1.42 26.25 -16.71
CA THR A 223 1.60 27.58 -16.13
C THR A 223 2.99 27.69 -15.49
N LEU A 224 3.51 28.90 -15.30
CA LEU A 224 4.81 29.11 -14.67
C LEU A 224 4.77 29.05 -13.13
N HIS A 225 3.62 29.33 -12.52
CA HIS A 225 3.42 29.44 -11.07
C HIS A 225 1.93 29.44 -10.72
N ALA A 226 1.50 28.80 -9.64
CA ALA A 226 0.07 28.60 -9.30
C ALA A 226 -0.75 29.89 -9.09
N SER A 227 -0.10 31.01 -8.72
CA SER A 227 -0.78 32.32 -8.60
C SER A 227 -1.47 32.81 -9.87
N PHE A 228 -1.08 32.29 -11.03
CA PHE A 228 -1.69 32.66 -12.30
C PHE A 228 -3.04 31.94 -12.51
N PRO A 229 -3.15 30.61 -12.35
CA PRO A 229 -4.44 29.94 -12.11
C PRO A 229 -5.32 30.63 -11.06
N ASP A 230 -4.78 30.96 -9.87
CA ASP A 230 -5.57 31.61 -8.81
C ASP A 230 -6.14 32.97 -9.24
N PHE A 231 -5.42 33.71 -10.10
CA PHE A 231 -5.88 34.97 -10.66
C PHE A 231 -6.98 34.72 -11.70
N ILE A 232 -6.75 33.79 -12.64
CA ILE A 232 -7.67 33.44 -13.73
C ILE A 232 -8.99 32.83 -13.22
N PHE A 233 -9.00 32.13 -12.08
CA PHE A 233 -10.21 31.58 -11.45
C PHE A 233 -10.90 32.51 -10.44
N ASP A 234 -10.32 33.67 -10.10
CA ASP A 234 -10.96 34.65 -9.21
C ASP A 234 -11.54 35.82 -10.02
N GLN A 235 -12.86 35.80 -10.19
CA GLN A 235 -13.64 36.84 -10.88
C GLN A 235 -13.42 38.26 -10.32
N ALA A 236 -13.08 38.40 -9.03
CA ALA A 236 -12.83 39.70 -8.40
C ALA A 236 -11.39 40.22 -8.60
N ARG A 237 -10.49 39.38 -9.14
CA ARG A 237 -9.09 39.72 -9.48
C ARG A 237 -8.86 39.83 -10.98
N SER A 238 -9.33 38.87 -11.78
CA SER A 238 -9.12 38.84 -13.23
C SER A 238 -10.19 39.57 -14.05
N ASP A 239 -11.32 39.96 -13.45
CA ASP A 239 -12.38 40.75 -14.10
C ASP A 239 -12.79 40.11 -15.46
N ARG A 240 -12.65 40.83 -16.58
CA ARG A 240 -12.98 40.35 -17.94
C ARG A 240 -12.10 39.21 -18.48
N PHE A 241 -11.01 38.85 -17.79
CA PHE A 241 -10.16 37.70 -18.14
C PHE A 241 -10.50 36.40 -17.39
N HIS A 242 -11.46 36.45 -16.45
CA HIS A 242 -11.87 35.34 -15.61
C HIS A 242 -12.35 34.12 -16.42
N CYS A 243 -11.82 32.94 -16.09
CA CYS A 243 -12.15 31.68 -16.74
C CYS A 243 -13.52 31.17 -16.33
N ASN A 244 -14.45 31.07 -17.30
CA ASN A 244 -15.66 30.28 -17.11
C ASN A 244 -15.34 28.78 -17.15
N GLU A 245 -14.95 28.25 -15.99
CA GLU A 245 -14.56 26.85 -15.84
C GLU A 245 -15.62 25.86 -16.34
N LEU A 246 -16.91 26.21 -16.20
CA LEU A 246 -18.05 25.39 -16.63
C LEU A 246 -18.09 25.17 -18.14
N GLU A 247 -17.97 26.24 -18.94
CA GLU A 247 -17.98 26.16 -20.42
C GLU A 247 -16.72 25.48 -20.98
N ILE A 248 -15.57 25.72 -20.35
CA ILE A 248 -14.30 25.13 -20.77
C ILE A 248 -14.27 23.62 -20.46
N ASN A 249 -14.70 23.21 -19.27
CA ASN A 249 -14.78 21.78 -18.94
C ASN A 249 -15.87 21.06 -19.76
N GLN A 250 -16.98 21.74 -20.08
CA GLN A 250 -17.93 21.23 -21.08
C GLN A 250 -17.25 20.99 -22.42
N THR A 251 -16.57 21.99 -22.99
CA THR A 251 -15.98 21.88 -24.34
C THR A 251 -14.86 20.86 -24.39
N ILE A 252 -14.01 20.77 -23.35
CA ILE A 252 -12.98 19.73 -23.22
C ILE A 252 -13.62 18.34 -23.09
N ALA A 253 -14.70 18.17 -22.32
CA ALA A 253 -15.41 16.89 -22.20
C ALA A 253 -16.02 16.44 -23.55
N GLN A 254 -16.56 17.36 -24.35
CA GLN A 254 -17.04 17.08 -25.71
C GLN A 254 -15.90 16.58 -26.61
N HIS A 255 -14.74 17.24 -26.57
CA HIS A 255 -13.56 16.80 -27.33
C HIS A 255 -12.99 15.47 -26.82
N CYS A 256 -13.00 15.21 -25.51
CA CYS A 256 -12.64 13.92 -24.93
C CYS A 256 -13.50 12.78 -25.50
N PHE A 257 -14.83 12.95 -25.56
CA PHE A 257 -15.71 11.98 -26.21
C PHE A 257 -15.39 11.81 -27.70
N GLY A 258 -15.13 12.91 -28.43
CA GLY A 258 -14.74 12.86 -29.85
C GLY A 258 -13.39 12.17 -30.10
N ILE A 259 -12.41 12.33 -29.21
CA ILE A 259 -11.11 11.65 -29.27
C ILE A 259 -11.29 10.15 -28.98
N MET A 260 -12.09 9.80 -27.97
CA MET A 260 -12.40 8.40 -27.66
C MET A 260 -13.10 7.68 -28.82
N ASP A 261 -14.09 8.31 -29.44
CA ASP A 261 -14.83 7.75 -30.60
C ASP A 261 -13.96 7.55 -31.85
N ARG A 262 -12.84 8.30 -31.97
CA ARG A 262 -11.86 8.17 -33.07
C ARG A 262 -10.70 7.21 -32.78
N GLN A 263 -10.16 7.22 -31.56
CA GLN A 263 -8.92 6.50 -31.23
C GLN A 263 -9.14 5.15 -30.52
N LEU A 264 -10.21 4.98 -29.74
CA LEU A 264 -10.53 3.71 -29.09
C LEU A 264 -11.10 2.71 -30.11
N ARG A 265 -10.60 1.48 -30.07
CA ARG A 265 -11.01 0.38 -30.96
C ARG A 265 -10.74 -0.97 -30.32
N PHE A 266 -11.42 -2.01 -30.80
CA PHE A 266 -11.17 -3.39 -30.42
C PHE A 266 -9.71 -3.80 -30.65
N ASN A 267 -9.11 -4.45 -29.66
CA ASN A 267 -7.75 -4.99 -29.72
C ASN A 267 -6.70 -3.93 -30.09
N LEU A 268 -6.68 -2.84 -29.31
CA LEU A 268 -5.90 -1.62 -29.49
C LEU A 268 -4.40 -1.91 -29.63
N CYS A 269 -3.87 -2.88 -28.88
CA CYS A 269 -2.47 -3.34 -28.92
C CYS A 269 -2.24 -4.58 -29.80
N GLY A 270 -3.28 -5.16 -30.41
CA GLY A 270 -3.17 -6.30 -31.34
C GLY A 270 -2.84 -7.65 -30.68
N LEU A 271 -3.20 -7.86 -29.41
CA LEU A 271 -3.00 -9.10 -28.67
C LEU A 271 -3.47 -10.33 -29.46
N GLU A 272 -2.60 -11.32 -29.57
CA GLU A 272 -2.74 -12.45 -30.51
C GLU A 272 -3.57 -13.61 -29.93
N SER A 273 -3.70 -13.69 -28.60
CA SER A 273 -4.29 -14.82 -27.90
C SER A 273 -4.89 -14.40 -26.56
N SER A 274 -6.05 -14.95 -26.22
CA SER A 274 -6.64 -14.86 -24.87
C SER A 274 -6.13 -15.95 -23.92
N PHE A 275 -5.35 -16.92 -24.40
CA PHE A 275 -4.80 -18.00 -23.57
C PHE A 275 -3.51 -17.60 -22.84
N LYS A 276 -2.98 -16.41 -23.13
CA LYS A 276 -1.86 -15.79 -22.43
C LYS A 276 -2.36 -14.69 -21.49
N CYS A 277 -1.64 -14.45 -20.40
CA CYS A 277 -1.79 -13.22 -19.63
C CYS A 277 -1.07 -12.05 -20.33
N ASP A 278 -1.45 -10.82 -20.03
CA ASP A 278 -0.94 -9.61 -20.69
C ASP A 278 0.56 -9.38 -20.39
N ASP A 279 1.07 -9.88 -19.26
CA ASP A 279 2.50 -9.92 -18.91
C ASP A 279 3.31 -10.97 -19.71
N GLU A 280 2.64 -11.95 -20.33
CA GLU A 280 3.24 -12.95 -21.25
C GLU A 280 3.22 -12.50 -22.73
N ALA A 281 2.73 -11.29 -23.01
CA ALA A 281 2.59 -10.74 -24.35
C ALA A 281 3.85 -9.98 -24.81
N GLU A 282 4.46 -10.47 -25.89
CA GLU A 282 5.74 -9.96 -26.38
C GLU A 282 5.67 -8.47 -26.75
N GLY A 283 6.57 -7.69 -26.14
CA GLY A 283 6.72 -6.26 -26.37
C GLY A 283 5.55 -5.38 -25.91
N LEU A 284 4.65 -5.88 -25.03
CA LEU A 284 3.40 -5.18 -24.74
C LEU A 284 3.59 -3.72 -24.31
N THR A 285 4.55 -3.40 -23.44
CA THR A 285 4.82 -2.02 -22.99
C THR A 285 5.08 -1.06 -24.17
N ALA A 286 5.82 -1.51 -25.19
CA ALA A 286 6.11 -0.72 -26.40
C ALA A 286 4.90 -0.67 -27.37
N ARG A 287 4.07 -1.71 -27.38
CA ARG A 287 2.81 -1.74 -28.14
C ARG A 287 1.80 -0.77 -27.53
N VAL A 288 1.69 -0.73 -26.21
CA VAL A 288 0.87 0.23 -25.44
C VAL A 288 1.32 1.67 -25.68
N SER A 289 2.62 1.98 -25.59
CA SER A 289 3.12 3.35 -25.83
C SER A 289 2.98 3.79 -27.29
N LYS A 290 2.88 2.85 -28.25
CA LYS A 290 2.62 3.14 -29.68
C LYS A 290 1.13 3.27 -29.99
N ALA A 291 0.26 2.54 -29.30
CA ALA A 291 -1.18 2.50 -29.57
C ALA A 291 -1.97 3.54 -28.77
N ILE A 292 -1.52 3.88 -27.55
CA ILE A 292 -2.11 4.92 -26.71
C ILE A 292 -1.25 6.19 -26.86
N SER A 293 -1.76 7.16 -27.62
CA SER A 293 -1.14 8.48 -27.78
C SER A 293 -1.10 9.25 -26.44
N PRO A 294 -0.23 10.26 -26.27
CA PRO A 294 -0.25 11.12 -25.08
C PRO A 294 -1.63 11.76 -24.85
N THR A 295 -2.30 12.22 -25.91
CA THR A 295 -3.67 12.73 -25.85
C THR A 295 -4.64 11.68 -25.33
N LEU A 296 -4.60 10.45 -25.88
CA LEU A 296 -5.50 9.38 -25.44
C LEU A 296 -5.20 8.96 -23.99
N SER A 297 -3.93 8.93 -23.58
CA SER A 297 -3.52 8.63 -22.21
C SER A 297 -4.10 9.63 -21.20
N TYR A 298 -4.13 10.92 -21.54
CA TYR A 298 -4.78 11.95 -20.73
C TYR A 298 -6.31 11.76 -20.73
N VAL A 299 -6.90 11.62 -21.93
CA VAL A 299 -8.36 11.50 -22.10
C VAL A 299 -8.93 10.32 -21.32
N ILE A 300 -8.35 9.11 -21.42
CA ILE A 300 -8.91 7.92 -20.75
C ILE A 300 -8.89 8.01 -19.22
N GLY A 301 -8.00 8.84 -18.64
CA GLY A 301 -7.96 9.13 -17.21
C GLY A 301 -8.93 10.23 -16.78
N HIS A 302 -8.92 11.38 -17.48
CA HIS A 302 -9.49 12.63 -16.98
C HIS A 302 -10.79 13.10 -17.66
N TRP A 303 -11.28 12.41 -18.70
CA TRP A 303 -12.56 12.79 -19.35
C TRP A 303 -13.71 12.93 -18.33
N GLY A 304 -13.74 12.07 -17.31
CA GLY A 304 -14.72 12.10 -16.23
C GLY A 304 -14.56 13.29 -15.28
N ASP A 305 -13.33 13.73 -14.99
CA ASP A 305 -13.09 14.88 -14.12
C ASP A 305 -13.51 16.20 -14.78
N HIS A 306 -13.36 16.31 -16.11
CA HIS A 306 -13.92 17.41 -16.89
C HIS A 306 -15.46 17.33 -16.95
N LEU A 307 -16.01 16.14 -17.20
CA LEU A 307 -17.46 15.96 -17.27
C LEU A 307 -18.16 16.31 -15.95
N VAL A 308 -17.61 15.88 -14.80
CA VAL A 308 -18.15 16.21 -13.46
C VAL A 308 -18.09 17.71 -13.16
N ARG A 309 -17.13 18.45 -13.74
CA ARG A 309 -17.01 19.91 -13.65
C ARG A 309 -17.84 20.68 -14.67
N SER A 310 -18.38 20.02 -15.68
CA SER A 310 -19.24 20.65 -16.68
C SER A 310 -20.69 20.73 -16.19
N PRO A 311 -21.48 21.73 -16.64
CA PRO A 311 -22.93 21.71 -16.43
C PRO A 311 -23.50 20.47 -17.14
N ALA A 312 -24.52 19.83 -16.54
CA ALA A 312 -25.07 18.56 -17.07
C ALA A 312 -26.03 18.75 -18.26
N ALA A 313 -25.54 19.46 -19.28
CA ALA A 313 -26.23 19.74 -20.53
C ALA A 313 -26.64 18.46 -21.27
N GLU A 314 -27.80 18.48 -21.91
CA GLU A 314 -28.39 17.34 -22.63
C GLU A 314 -27.43 16.74 -23.67
N SER A 315 -26.65 17.56 -24.37
CA SER A 315 -25.65 17.11 -25.35
C SER A 315 -24.57 16.22 -24.73
N LEU A 316 -24.11 16.53 -23.50
CA LEU A 316 -23.17 15.71 -22.74
C LEU A 316 -23.83 14.43 -22.22
N GLN A 317 -25.10 14.48 -21.80
CA GLN A 317 -25.86 13.28 -21.42
C GLN A 317 -26.01 12.31 -22.61
N ILE A 318 -26.28 12.83 -23.82
CA ILE A 318 -26.35 12.07 -25.07
C ILE A 318 -24.99 11.45 -25.43
N MET A 319 -23.90 12.21 -25.31
CA MET A 319 -22.55 11.68 -25.56
C MET A 319 -22.11 10.63 -24.53
N LEU A 320 -22.45 10.82 -23.25
CA LEU A 320 -22.24 9.81 -22.21
C LEU A 320 -23.06 8.53 -22.53
N HIS A 321 -24.33 8.66 -22.89
CA HIS A 321 -25.16 7.52 -23.28
C HIS A 321 -24.57 6.77 -24.48
N ARG A 322 -24.11 7.49 -25.52
CA ARG A 322 -23.40 6.90 -26.68
C ARG A 322 -22.14 6.17 -26.22
N PHE A 323 -21.28 6.81 -25.43
CA PHE A 323 -20.03 6.24 -24.93
C PHE A 323 -20.26 4.94 -24.14
N LEU A 324 -21.19 4.93 -23.18
CA LEU A 324 -21.55 3.71 -22.45
C LEU A 324 -22.06 2.60 -23.40
N SER A 325 -22.79 3.00 -24.45
CA SER A 325 -23.38 2.08 -25.44
C SER A 325 -22.45 1.63 -26.58
N THR A 326 -21.32 2.28 -26.81
CA THR A 326 -20.40 1.94 -27.93
C THR A 326 -18.92 1.91 -27.60
N GLY A 327 -18.43 2.70 -26.65
CA GLY A 327 -17.01 2.89 -26.34
C GLY A 327 -16.51 2.23 -25.04
N LEU A 328 -17.40 1.92 -24.09
CA LEU A 328 -17.06 1.38 -22.76
C LEU A 328 -16.03 0.26 -22.81
N LEU A 329 -16.26 -0.80 -23.59
CA LEU A 329 -15.36 -1.96 -23.60
C LEU A 329 -13.96 -1.63 -24.14
N PHE A 330 -13.86 -0.72 -25.10
CA PHE A 330 -12.57 -0.26 -25.65
C PHE A 330 -11.83 0.65 -24.65
N TRP A 331 -12.57 1.44 -23.87
CA TRP A 331 -12.01 2.22 -22.75
C TRP A 331 -11.53 1.30 -21.63
N MET A 332 -12.30 0.28 -21.25
CA MET A 332 -11.88 -0.74 -20.28
C MET A 332 -10.61 -1.47 -20.72
N GLU A 333 -10.50 -1.82 -22.01
CA GLU A 333 -9.27 -2.36 -22.59
C GLU A 333 -8.09 -1.39 -22.43
N ALA A 334 -8.25 -0.11 -22.77
CA ALA A 334 -7.20 0.89 -22.62
C ALA A 334 -6.80 1.12 -21.13
N LEU A 335 -7.76 1.06 -20.20
CA LEU A 335 -7.50 1.15 -18.75
C LEU A 335 -6.74 -0.08 -18.22
N ASN A 336 -7.08 -1.28 -18.68
CA ASN A 336 -6.44 -2.53 -18.24
C ASN A 336 -4.98 -2.57 -18.70
N LEU A 337 -4.76 -2.30 -20.00
CA LEU A 337 -3.42 -2.24 -20.62
C LEU A 337 -2.52 -1.13 -20.04
N ARG A 338 -3.10 -0.15 -19.34
CA ARG A 338 -2.39 0.92 -18.60
C ARG A 338 -2.25 0.63 -17.10
N GLY A 339 -2.88 -0.40 -16.56
CA GLY A 339 -2.88 -0.74 -15.13
C GLY A 339 -3.68 0.25 -14.25
N ILE A 340 -4.69 0.93 -14.80
CA ILE A 340 -5.43 2.02 -14.12
C ILE A 340 -6.95 1.78 -14.02
N LEU A 341 -7.38 0.52 -13.92
CA LEU A 341 -8.81 0.15 -13.78
C LEU A 341 -9.52 0.85 -12.61
N SER A 342 -8.82 1.08 -11.49
CA SER A 342 -9.35 1.79 -10.32
C SER A 342 -9.78 3.23 -10.63
N VAL A 343 -9.06 3.93 -11.52
CA VAL A 343 -9.47 5.25 -12.03
C VAL A 343 -10.81 5.15 -12.75
N GLY A 344 -11.00 4.13 -13.59
CA GLY A 344 -12.27 3.91 -14.30
C GLY A 344 -13.46 3.64 -13.37
N ILE A 345 -13.26 2.82 -12.33
CA ILE A 345 -14.28 2.53 -11.31
C ILE A 345 -14.67 3.83 -10.58
N ASN A 346 -13.69 4.62 -10.16
CA ASN A 346 -13.91 5.90 -9.49
C ASN A 346 -14.55 6.94 -10.41
N THR A 347 -14.20 6.98 -11.69
CA THR A 347 -14.83 7.85 -12.70
C THR A 347 -16.32 7.53 -12.86
N LEU A 348 -16.70 6.26 -13.02
CA LEU A 348 -18.11 5.90 -13.14
C LEU A 348 -18.89 6.21 -11.85
N LEU A 349 -18.28 6.08 -10.67
CA LEU A 349 -18.88 6.43 -9.38
C LEU A 349 -19.10 7.96 -9.24
N LYS A 350 -18.10 8.78 -9.59
CA LYS A 350 -18.22 10.26 -9.65
C LYS A 350 -19.34 10.70 -10.61
N LEU A 351 -19.46 10.05 -11.77
CA LEU A 351 -20.48 10.38 -12.77
C LEU A 351 -21.91 10.07 -12.30
N LYS A 352 -22.08 9.09 -11.39
CA LYS A 352 -23.36 8.86 -10.72
C LYS A 352 -23.76 10.06 -9.87
N GLN A 353 -22.82 10.64 -9.11
CA GLN A 353 -23.07 11.84 -8.30
C GLN A 353 -23.47 13.04 -9.18
N TRP A 354 -22.73 13.27 -10.27
CA TRP A 354 -23.02 14.32 -11.26
C TRP A 354 -24.42 14.18 -11.88
N LEU A 355 -24.85 12.96 -12.26
CA LEU A 355 -26.22 12.73 -12.73
C LEU A 355 -27.27 12.88 -11.63
N THR A 356 -26.99 12.56 -10.36
CA THR A 356 -28.00 12.75 -9.29
C THR A 356 -28.33 14.21 -9.00
N VAL A 357 -27.52 15.17 -9.46
CA VAL A 357 -27.87 16.61 -9.44
C VAL A 357 -28.97 16.94 -10.47
N VAL A 358 -29.17 16.10 -11.49
CA VAL A 358 -30.08 16.36 -12.61
C VAL A 358 -31.07 15.22 -12.82
N SER A 359 -32.29 15.43 -12.31
CA SER A 359 -33.40 14.48 -12.24
C SER A 359 -33.98 13.99 -13.59
N SER A 360 -33.32 14.20 -14.72
CA SER A 360 -33.89 14.01 -16.08
C SER A 360 -33.64 12.63 -16.72
N ALA A 361 -32.75 11.79 -16.20
CA ALA A 361 -32.27 10.61 -16.92
C ALA A 361 -32.11 9.32 -16.07
N PRO A 362 -33.20 8.75 -15.50
CA PRO A 362 -33.12 7.55 -14.65
C PRO A 362 -32.55 6.31 -15.39
N ASP A 363 -32.85 6.14 -16.68
CA ASP A 363 -32.29 5.04 -17.48
C ASP A 363 -30.78 5.21 -17.73
N LEU A 364 -30.25 6.45 -17.75
CA LEU A 364 -28.83 6.71 -17.89
C LEU A 364 -28.08 6.40 -16.58
N VAL A 365 -28.66 6.76 -15.42
CA VAL A 365 -28.15 6.36 -14.10
C VAL A 365 -28.12 4.84 -13.96
N LYS A 366 -29.19 4.15 -14.38
CA LYS A 366 -29.22 2.69 -14.42
C LYS A 366 -28.17 2.10 -15.38
N SER A 367 -27.95 2.73 -16.53
CA SER A 367 -26.91 2.31 -17.47
C SER A 367 -25.51 2.51 -16.90
N LEU A 368 -25.25 3.58 -16.14
CA LEU A 368 -24.01 3.75 -15.37
C LEU A 368 -23.83 2.65 -14.33
N ASP A 369 -24.87 2.31 -13.56
CA ASP A 369 -24.80 1.23 -12.57
C ASP A 369 -24.50 -0.13 -13.22
N ASP A 370 -25.14 -0.45 -14.35
CA ASP A 370 -24.85 -1.62 -15.18
C ASP A 370 -23.38 -1.63 -15.67
N CYS A 371 -22.84 -0.48 -16.10
CA CYS A 371 -21.46 -0.34 -16.58
C CYS A 371 -20.43 -0.42 -15.45
N TRP A 372 -20.70 0.22 -14.30
CA TRP A 372 -19.86 0.17 -13.10
C TRP A 372 -19.82 -1.26 -12.53
N LEU A 373 -20.96 -1.94 -12.50
CA LEU A 373 -21.07 -3.34 -12.10
C LEU A 373 -20.24 -4.25 -13.01
N PHE A 374 -20.32 -4.05 -14.33
CA PHE A 374 -19.54 -4.80 -15.30
C PHE A 374 -18.03 -4.57 -15.17
N LEU A 375 -17.59 -3.31 -15.07
CA LEU A 375 -16.17 -2.95 -14.88
C LEU A 375 -15.63 -3.51 -13.56
N THR A 376 -16.35 -3.31 -12.46
CA THR A 376 -15.94 -3.80 -11.13
C THR A 376 -15.87 -5.33 -11.09
N ARG A 377 -16.81 -6.02 -11.74
CA ARG A 377 -16.80 -7.48 -11.87
C ARG A 377 -15.65 -8.00 -12.74
N PHE A 378 -15.30 -7.30 -13.83
CA PHE A 378 -14.12 -7.62 -14.62
C PHE A 378 -12.84 -7.42 -13.80
N ALA A 379 -12.65 -6.23 -13.21
CA ALA A 379 -11.46 -5.86 -12.44
C ALA A 379 -11.20 -6.82 -11.26
N ALA A 380 -12.24 -7.17 -10.52
CA ALA A 380 -12.14 -8.09 -9.38
C ALA A 380 -11.97 -9.56 -9.78
N SER A 381 -12.05 -9.92 -11.06
CA SER A 381 -11.95 -11.31 -11.53
C SER A 381 -10.55 -11.61 -12.06
N SER A 382 -10.08 -12.86 -11.89
CA SER A 382 -8.78 -13.32 -12.40
C SER A 382 -8.60 -13.17 -13.91
N ILE A 383 -9.69 -13.03 -14.68
CA ILE A 383 -9.68 -12.73 -16.10
C ILE A 383 -9.14 -11.34 -16.45
N ALA A 384 -9.03 -10.41 -15.49
CA ALA A 384 -8.39 -9.11 -15.71
C ALA A 384 -6.90 -9.22 -16.10
N LYS A 385 -6.26 -10.35 -15.81
CA LYS A 385 -4.89 -10.66 -16.26
C LYS A 385 -4.73 -10.82 -17.77
N SER A 386 -5.82 -10.94 -18.52
CA SER A 386 -5.79 -11.10 -19.98
C SER A 386 -6.90 -10.26 -20.61
N THR A 387 -6.53 -9.07 -21.10
CA THR A 387 -7.44 -8.05 -21.65
C THR A 387 -8.50 -8.59 -22.63
N PRO A 388 -8.22 -9.56 -23.54
CA PRO A 388 -9.23 -10.10 -24.45
C PRO A 388 -10.45 -10.73 -23.78
N HIS A 389 -10.34 -11.15 -22.50
CA HIS A 389 -11.46 -11.71 -21.75
C HIS A 389 -12.59 -10.71 -21.43
N ILE A 390 -12.38 -9.39 -21.60
CA ILE A 390 -13.47 -8.39 -21.61
C ILE A 390 -14.57 -8.82 -22.60
N TYR A 391 -14.15 -9.19 -23.82
CA TYR A 391 -15.05 -9.50 -24.93
C TYR A 391 -15.52 -10.96 -24.93
N ILE A 392 -14.64 -11.89 -24.52
CA ILE A 392 -14.88 -13.34 -24.63
C ILE A 392 -15.59 -13.90 -23.39
N SER A 393 -15.26 -13.43 -22.19
CA SER A 393 -15.78 -13.98 -20.93
C SER A 393 -16.67 -13.00 -20.17
N ALA A 394 -16.19 -11.79 -19.86
CA ALA A 394 -16.97 -10.85 -19.06
C ALA A 394 -18.31 -10.52 -19.74
N LEU A 395 -18.29 -10.23 -21.05
CA LEU A 395 -19.50 -9.98 -21.85
C LEU A 395 -20.42 -11.22 -21.98
N ALA A 396 -19.88 -12.43 -22.07
CA ALA A 396 -20.67 -13.67 -22.17
C ALA A 396 -21.35 -14.07 -20.84
N PHE A 397 -20.75 -13.70 -19.70
CA PHE A 397 -21.31 -13.87 -18.35
C PHE A 397 -22.00 -12.60 -17.82
N CYS A 398 -22.24 -11.59 -18.68
CA CYS A 398 -23.01 -10.40 -18.37
C CYS A 398 -24.52 -10.70 -18.43
N HIS A 399 -25.30 -10.22 -17.46
CA HIS A 399 -26.71 -10.56 -17.38
C HIS A 399 -27.52 -9.90 -18.51
N HIS A 400 -28.45 -10.64 -19.10
CA HIS A 400 -29.19 -10.23 -20.30
C HIS A 400 -30.06 -8.98 -20.12
N THR A 401 -30.41 -8.60 -18.89
CA THR A 401 -31.13 -7.36 -18.60
C THR A 401 -30.25 -6.11 -18.63
N SER A 402 -28.94 -6.27 -18.52
CA SER A 402 -27.96 -5.18 -18.39
C SER A 402 -27.86 -4.35 -19.67
N SER A 403 -27.66 -3.03 -19.53
CA SER A 403 -27.37 -2.16 -20.67
C SER A 403 -26.14 -2.63 -21.45
N VAL A 404 -25.10 -3.12 -20.75
CA VAL A 404 -23.86 -3.63 -21.37
C VAL A 404 -24.15 -4.83 -22.27
N TYR A 405 -24.86 -5.85 -21.77
CA TYR A 405 -25.22 -7.02 -22.60
C TYR A 405 -26.04 -6.60 -23.82
N LYS A 406 -27.09 -5.78 -23.63
CA LYS A 406 -27.97 -5.31 -24.72
C LYS A 406 -27.21 -4.53 -25.80
N ASN A 407 -26.25 -3.70 -25.40
CA ASN A 407 -25.53 -2.81 -26.30
C ASN A 407 -24.38 -3.51 -27.05
N TYR A 408 -23.67 -4.45 -26.41
CA TYR A 408 -22.48 -5.07 -26.97
C TYR A 408 -22.68 -6.51 -27.47
N TRP A 409 -23.52 -7.34 -26.84
CA TRP A 409 -23.72 -8.74 -27.27
C TRP A 409 -24.13 -8.89 -28.74
N PRO A 410 -25.06 -8.08 -29.30
CA PRO A 410 -25.45 -8.17 -30.73
C PRO A 410 -24.33 -7.85 -31.73
N ARG A 411 -23.20 -7.29 -31.26
CA ARG A 411 -22.02 -6.98 -32.10
C ARG A 411 -21.03 -8.14 -32.16
N THR A 412 -21.14 -9.10 -31.24
CA THR A 412 -20.27 -10.27 -31.17
C THR A 412 -20.58 -11.28 -32.29
N ARG A 413 -19.63 -12.17 -32.58
CA ARG A 413 -19.82 -13.27 -33.55
C ARG A 413 -19.19 -14.54 -33.00
N ARG A 414 -19.88 -15.68 -33.16
CA ARG A 414 -19.41 -17.03 -32.79
C ARG A 414 -19.12 -17.25 -31.29
N LEU A 415 -19.50 -16.34 -30.39
CA LEU A 415 -19.53 -16.63 -28.96
C LEU A 415 -20.72 -17.56 -28.64
N PRO A 416 -20.59 -18.50 -27.69
CA PRO A 416 -21.70 -19.34 -27.26
C PRO A 416 -22.67 -18.53 -26.39
N THR A 417 -23.94 -18.44 -26.79
CA THR A 417 -24.98 -17.92 -25.89
C THR A 417 -25.18 -18.91 -24.74
N LEU A 418 -24.85 -18.48 -23.53
CA LEU A 418 -25.03 -19.26 -22.32
C LEU A 418 -26.49 -19.15 -21.85
N TYR A 419 -27.05 -20.22 -21.28
CA TYR A 419 -28.42 -20.25 -20.74
C TYR A 419 -28.49 -21.00 -19.39
N GLY A 420 -29.48 -20.64 -18.57
CA GLY A 420 -29.88 -21.40 -17.38
C GLY A 420 -29.73 -20.64 -16.05
N SER A 421 -30.12 -21.30 -14.97
CA SER A 421 -30.28 -20.68 -13.65
C SER A 421 -29.02 -20.06 -13.07
N ALA A 422 -27.83 -20.51 -13.46
CA ALA A 422 -26.56 -19.89 -13.04
C ALA A 422 -26.36 -18.47 -13.60
N ILE A 423 -27.03 -18.12 -14.70
CA ILE A 423 -26.96 -16.80 -15.34
C ILE A 423 -28.07 -15.90 -14.82
N GLU A 424 -29.25 -16.45 -14.57
CA GLU A 424 -30.30 -15.77 -13.80
C GLU A 424 -29.77 -15.43 -12.39
N GLN A 425 -29.00 -16.35 -11.79
CA GLN A 425 -28.20 -16.13 -10.58
C GLN A 425 -26.95 -15.25 -10.79
N SER A 426 -26.60 -14.81 -12.01
CA SER A 426 -25.54 -13.80 -12.18
C SER A 426 -26.01 -12.37 -11.82
N GLN A 427 -27.29 -12.21 -11.44
CA GLN A 427 -27.79 -11.06 -10.68
C GLN A 427 -27.59 -11.19 -9.15
N THR A 428 -27.05 -12.31 -8.64
CA THR A 428 -26.66 -12.40 -7.22
C THR A 428 -25.60 -11.35 -6.89
N ALA A 429 -25.50 -11.02 -5.60
CA ALA A 429 -24.54 -10.04 -5.13
C ALA A 429 -23.07 -10.42 -5.43
N LEU A 430 -22.73 -11.70 -5.66
CA LEU A 430 -21.34 -12.15 -5.82
C LEU A 430 -20.68 -11.61 -7.10
N LEU A 431 -19.77 -10.66 -6.93
CA LEU A 431 -18.95 -10.08 -8.00
C LEU A 431 -17.78 -11.01 -8.35
N ALA A 432 -17.00 -11.38 -7.33
CA ALA A 432 -15.77 -12.14 -7.51
C ALA A 432 -15.47 -13.05 -6.32
N THR A 433 -14.56 -14.00 -6.52
CA THR A 433 -14.00 -14.87 -5.49
C THR A 433 -12.50 -14.94 -5.70
N TRP A 434 -11.74 -14.43 -4.72
CA TRP A 434 -10.28 -14.39 -4.73
C TRP A 434 -9.75 -15.58 -3.94
N ASN A 435 -8.98 -16.45 -4.58
CA ASN A 435 -8.33 -17.57 -3.93
C ASN A 435 -7.03 -17.10 -3.27
N MET A 436 -6.87 -17.38 -1.98
CA MET A 436 -5.72 -16.99 -1.17
C MET A 436 -4.75 -18.16 -0.95
N HIS A 437 -3.53 -17.87 -0.50
CA HIS A 437 -2.52 -18.90 -0.21
C HIS A 437 -2.81 -19.72 1.07
N SER A 438 -3.53 -19.14 2.04
CA SER A 438 -3.90 -19.77 3.32
C SER A 438 -5.34 -19.39 3.73
N GLU A 439 -5.84 -19.99 4.81
CA GLU A 439 -7.15 -19.62 5.37
C GLU A 439 -7.18 -18.15 5.83
N THR A 440 -8.29 -17.47 5.58
CA THR A 440 -8.45 -16.04 5.90
C THR A 440 -9.30 -15.82 7.14
N LEU A 441 -8.75 -15.07 8.10
CA LEU A 441 -9.33 -14.87 9.43
C LEU A 441 -9.78 -13.43 9.70
N SER A 442 -9.21 -12.43 9.01
CA SER A 442 -9.57 -11.03 9.22
C SER A 442 -9.36 -10.18 7.96
N LEU A 443 -10.15 -9.11 7.84
CA LEU A 443 -10.09 -8.10 6.78
C LEU A 443 -10.05 -6.70 7.42
N ALA A 444 -9.43 -5.73 6.76
CA ALA A 444 -9.62 -4.30 7.04
C ALA A 444 -9.39 -3.45 5.79
N PHE A 445 -10.25 -2.45 5.54
CA PHE A 445 -10.07 -1.48 4.46
C PHE A 445 -9.20 -0.30 4.90
N SER A 446 -8.50 0.32 3.95
CA SER A 446 -8.05 1.72 4.08
C SER A 446 -9.24 2.67 3.92
N SER A 447 -9.15 3.87 4.50
CA SER A 447 -10.21 4.89 4.46
C SER A 447 -10.62 5.33 3.05
N ASP A 448 -9.65 5.40 2.13
CA ASP A 448 -9.86 5.69 0.70
C ASP A 448 -10.47 4.53 -0.10
N GLY A 449 -10.65 3.35 0.52
CA GLY A 449 -11.14 2.14 -0.14
C GLY A 449 -10.22 1.57 -1.22
N SER A 450 -8.96 2.01 -1.32
CA SER A 450 -8.01 1.52 -2.34
C SER A 450 -7.32 0.22 -1.96
N ARG A 451 -7.10 -0.02 -0.66
CA ARG A 451 -6.34 -1.15 -0.12
C ARG A 451 -7.17 -1.96 0.87
N LEU A 452 -6.85 -3.25 0.94
CA LEU A 452 -7.45 -4.21 1.85
C LEU A 452 -6.35 -5.02 2.55
N ALA A 453 -6.19 -4.85 3.87
CA ALA A 453 -5.39 -5.74 4.68
C ALA A 453 -6.13 -7.07 4.92
N VAL A 454 -5.40 -8.18 4.87
CA VAL A 454 -5.92 -9.54 5.07
C VAL A 454 -5.00 -10.29 6.04
N GLY A 455 -5.58 -10.81 7.13
CA GLY A 455 -4.91 -11.65 8.12
C GLY A 455 -5.16 -13.15 7.89
N PHE A 456 -4.11 -13.95 7.97
CA PHE A 456 -4.14 -15.38 7.62
C PHE A 456 -3.89 -16.31 8.82
N SER A 457 -4.28 -17.57 8.65
CA SER A 457 -3.94 -18.67 9.57
C SER A 457 -2.43 -18.95 9.67
N ASP A 458 -1.67 -18.80 8.58
CA ASP A 458 -0.24 -19.17 8.54
C ASP A 458 0.71 -18.11 9.12
N GLY A 459 0.23 -17.27 10.04
CA GLY A 459 1.00 -16.19 10.67
C GLY A 459 1.33 -15.02 9.75
N THR A 460 0.75 -14.98 8.55
CA THR A 460 1.03 -13.95 7.54
C THR A 460 -0.03 -12.85 7.48
N VAL A 461 0.37 -11.71 6.93
CA VAL A 461 -0.51 -10.59 6.60
C VAL A 461 -0.15 -10.07 5.21
N SER A 462 -1.15 -9.78 4.38
CA SER A 462 -0.97 -9.14 3.07
C SER A 462 -1.83 -7.89 2.98
N ILE A 463 -1.44 -6.95 2.12
CA ILE A 463 -2.31 -5.87 1.65
C ILE A 463 -2.57 -6.09 0.16
N LEU A 464 -3.83 -6.17 -0.21
CA LEU A 464 -4.31 -6.30 -1.59
C LEU A 464 -4.82 -4.95 -2.10
N ASP A 465 -4.81 -4.74 -3.41
CA ASP A 465 -5.66 -3.73 -4.04
C ASP A 465 -7.14 -4.16 -3.88
N ALA A 466 -7.95 -3.25 -3.36
CA ALA A 466 -9.33 -3.50 -2.98
C ALA A 466 -10.28 -3.72 -4.17
N HIS A 467 -9.86 -3.43 -5.40
CA HIS A 467 -10.69 -3.51 -6.61
C HIS A 467 -10.42 -4.79 -7.40
N THR A 468 -9.18 -5.28 -7.37
CA THR A 468 -8.68 -6.40 -8.18
C THR A 468 -8.34 -7.65 -7.35
N GLY A 469 -8.08 -7.50 -6.04
CA GLY A 469 -7.60 -8.58 -5.19
C GLY A 469 -6.13 -8.95 -5.40
N VAL A 470 -5.39 -8.19 -6.21
CA VAL A 470 -3.97 -8.39 -6.47
C VAL A 470 -3.16 -7.96 -5.23
N PRO A 471 -2.19 -8.75 -4.74
CA PRO A 471 -1.34 -8.33 -3.64
C PRO A 471 -0.45 -7.15 -4.03
N VAL A 472 -0.56 -6.06 -3.26
CA VAL A 472 0.30 -4.87 -3.33
C VAL A 472 1.50 -5.04 -2.39
N LEU A 473 1.31 -5.73 -1.27
CA LEU A 473 2.33 -5.94 -0.24
C LEU A 473 2.13 -7.28 0.48
N GLY A 474 3.23 -7.99 0.77
CA GLY A 474 3.23 -9.29 1.47
C GLY A 474 3.27 -10.50 0.53
N PRO A 475 3.12 -11.73 1.06
CA PRO A 475 2.76 -12.06 2.45
C PRO A 475 3.89 -11.79 3.45
N LEU A 476 3.61 -10.96 4.45
CA LEU A 476 4.53 -10.56 5.52
C LEU A 476 4.54 -11.63 6.61
N ARG A 477 5.55 -12.51 6.61
CA ARG A 477 5.70 -13.64 7.55
C ARG A 477 6.39 -13.21 8.84
N GLU A 478 5.65 -13.00 9.94
CA GLU A 478 6.27 -12.66 11.23
C GLU A 478 5.52 -13.10 12.49
N HIS A 479 4.18 -13.25 12.45
CA HIS A 479 3.49 -13.93 13.55
C HIS A 479 3.78 -15.42 13.45
N THR A 480 3.89 -16.09 14.60
CA THR A 480 4.17 -17.54 14.65
C THR A 480 2.88 -18.38 14.74
N ASP A 481 1.72 -17.74 14.79
CA ASP A 481 0.40 -18.37 14.94
C ASP A 481 -0.71 -17.50 14.29
N TYR A 482 -1.95 -17.97 14.33
CA TYR A 482 -3.12 -17.42 13.62
C TYR A 482 -3.29 -15.91 13.81
N VAL A 483 -3.37 -15.13 12.73
CA VAL A 483 -3.63 -13.68 12.80
C VAL A 483 -5.12 -13.44 12.99
N ARG A 484 -5.55 -13.15 14.22
CA ARG A 484 -6.96 -13.03 14.61
C ARG A 484 -7.62 -11.75 14.12
N SER A 485 -6.89 -10.65 14.07
CA SER A 485 -7.41 -9.35 13.65
C SER A 485 -6.31 -8.53 12.98
N VAL A 486 -6.72 -7.79 11.94
CA VAL A 486 -5.92 -6.75 11.28
C VAL A 486 -6.69 -5.44 11.26
N ALA A 487 -5.98 -4.32 11.30
CA ALA A 487 -6.53 -2.99 11.14
C ALA A 487 -5.58 -2.11 10.33
N LEU A 488 -6.12 -1.20 9.52
CA LEU A 488 -5.39 -0.09 8.92
C LEU A 488 -5.72 1.20 9.69
N SER A 489 -4.78 2.13 9.76
CA SER A 489 -5.02 3.44 10.39
C SER A 489 -6.00 4.30 9.58
N PRO A 490 -6.65 5.31 10.19
CA PRO A 490 -7.55 6.23 9.47
C PRO A 490 -6.88 6.99 8.32
N ASP A 491 -5.57 7.21 8.38
CA ASP A 491 -4.75 7.78 7.30
C ASP A 491 -4.15 6.74 6.33
N GLY A 492 -4.47 5.45 6.52
CA GLY A 492 -3.96 4.35 5.70
C GLY A 492 -2.44 4.18 5.69
N SER A 493 -1.71 4.83 6.61
CA SER A 493 -0.24 4.78 6.69
C SER A 493 0.29 3.60 7.51
N LEU A 494 -0.47 3.11 8.49
CA LEU A 494 -0.08 2.03 9.38
C LEU A 494 -1.00 0.81 9.25
N LEU A 495 -0.39 -0.37 9.39
CA LEU A 495 -1.03 -1.66 9.49
C LEU A 495 -0.75 -2.24 10.89
N ALA A 496 -1.78 -2.52 11.66
CA ALA A 496 -1.70 -3.29 12.89
C ALA A 496 -2.22 -4.71 12.66
N SER A 497 -1.54 -5.71 13.23
CA SER A 497 -1.98 -7.10 13.23
C SER A 497 -1.77 -7.75 14.60
N CYS A 498 -2.68 -8.62 15.02
CA CYS A 498 -2.57 -9.36 16.27
C CYS A 498 -2.87 -10.85 16.10
N SER A 499 -2.34 -11.68 16.99
CA SER A 499 -2.29 -13.13 16.82
C SER A 499 -2.42 -13.89 18.13
N ASP A 500 -2.72 -15.18 18.01
CA ASP A 500 -2.60 -16.16 19.09
C ASP A 500 -1.16 -16.27 19.64
N ASP A 501 -0.15 -15.79 18.90
CA ASP A 501 1.25 -15.70 19.38
C ASP A 501 1.50 -14.64 20.46
N SER A 502 0.42 -14.08 21.03
CA SER A 502 0.38 -13.10 22.13
C SER A 502 1.04 -11.75 21.83
N LYS A 503 1.29 -11.45 20.55
CA LYS A 503 1.89 -10.19 20.09
C LYS A 503 0.89 -9.35 19.29
N VAL A 504 1.10 -8.04 19.33
CA VAL A 504 0.61 -7.12 18.30
C VAL A 504 1.81 -6.58 17.53
N ILE A 505 1.75 -6.53 16.22
CA ILE A 505 2.79 -5.96 15.35
C ILE A 505 2.19 -4.76 14.63
N VAL A 506 2.94 -3.65 14.58
CA VAL A 506 2.57 -2.46 13.80
C VAL A 506 3.64 -2.17 12.76
N ARG A 507 3.20 -2.01 11.52
CA ARG A 507 4.03 -1.82 10.33
C ARG A 507 3.56 -0.60 9.54
N ASP A 508 4.44 -0.09 8.70
CA ASP A 508 4.08 0.82 7.61
C ASP A 508 3.30 0.06 6.52
N ALA A 509 2.17 0.62 6.07
CA ALA A 509 1.21 -0.01 5.17
C ALA A 509 1.52 0.18 3.66
N TYR A 510 2.69 0.71 3.32
CA TYR A 510 3.18 0.83 1.94
C TYR A 510 4.44 -0.02 1.71
N THR A 511 5.34 -0.04 2.69
CA THR A 511 6.66 -0.71 2.63
C THR A 511 6.69 -2.06 3.36
N GLY A 512 5.75 -2.30 4.28
CA GLY A 512 5.74 -3.48 5.15
C GLY A 512 6.83 -3.50 6.22
N ALA A 513 7.59 -2.41 6.38
CA ALA A 513 8.58 -2.29 7.44
C ALA A 513 7.90 -2.24 8.82
N ARG A 514 8.47 -2.91 9.83
CA ARG A 514 8.08 -2.72 11.23
C ARG A 514 8.34 -1.28 11.66
N MET A 515 7.43 -0.71 12.45
CA MET A 515 7.64 0.62 13.05
C MET A 515 8.43 0.54 14.36
N TYR A 516 8.39 -0.61 15.02
CA TYR A 516 9.07 -0.92 16.27
C TYR A 516 9.00 -2.44 16.52
N ASP A 517 9.66 -2.89 17.58
CA ASP A 517 9.57 -4.27 18.06
C ASP A 517 8.12 -4.67 18.39
N ALA A 518 7.79 -5.97 18.27
CA ALA A 518 6.45 -6.47 18.57
C ALA A 518 5.98 -6.05 19.98
N LEU A 519 4.74 -5.58 20.09
CA LEU A 519 4.12 -5.09 21.33
C LEU A 519 3.93 -6.26 22.29
N LYS A 520 4.90 -6.40 23.21
CA LYS A 520 4.94 -7.43 24.25
C LYS A 520 4.25 -6.93 25.50
N GLY A 521 3.43 -7.78 26.10
CA GLY A 521 2.80 -7.50 27.39
C GLY A 521 1.54 -8.32 27.64
N HIS A 522 0.83 -8.72 26.57
CA HIS A 522 -0.24 -9.70 26.70
C HIS A 522 0.29 -11.09 27.05
N GLU A 523 -0.45 -11.82 27.88
CA GLU A 523 -0.05 -13.14 28.42
C GLU A 523 -0.78 -14.30 27.73
N SER A 524 -1.67 -13.99 26.79
CA SER A 524 -2.49 -14.95 26.03
C SER A 524 -2.93 -14.36 24.69
N TRP A 525 -3.62 -15.16 23.88
CA TRP A 525 -4.06 -14.86 22.52
C TRP A 525 -4.69 -13.47 22.38
N VAL A 526 -4.17 -12.65 21.46
CA VAL A 526 -4.72 -11.31 21.19
C VAL A 526 -5.81 -11.44 20.12
N THR A 527 -7.05 -11.20 20.50
CA THR A 527 -8.26 -11.53 19.74
C THR A 527 -8.69 -10.42 18.79
N SER A 528 -8.41 -9.17 19.13
CA SER A 528 -8.80 -7.98 18.35
C SER A 528 -7.74 -6.89 18.41
N VAL A 529 -7.55 -6.17 17.30
CA VAL A 529 -6.78 -4.93 17.24
C VAL A 529 -7.52 -3.87 16.43
N CYS A 530 -7.52 -2.62 16.89
CA CYS A 530 -8.01 -1.47 16.13
C CYS A 530 -7.21 -0.20 16.44
N PHE A 531 -7.23 0.77 15.52
CA PHE A 531 -6.71 2.11 15.77
C PHE A 531 -7.79 2.99 16.42
N SER A 532 -7.37 4.01 17.17
CA SER A 532 -8.25 5.13 17.51
C SER A 532 -8.63 5.93 16.25
N PRO A 533 -9.78 6.63 16.23
CA PRO A 533 -10.21 7.44 15.07
C PRO A 533 -9.26 8.59 14.69
N ASP A 534 -8.39 9.03 15.61
CA ASP A 534 -7.31 10.00 15.34
C ASP A 534 -5.98 9.35 14.89
N GLY A 535 -5.93 8.03 14.77
CA GLY A 535 -4.76 7.24 14.39
C GLY A 535 -3.61 7.20 15.40
N ARG A 536 -3.73 7.87 16.56
CA ARG A 536 -2.63 8.04 17.53
C ARG A 536 -2.41 6.83 18.42
N ASN A 537 -3.45 6.04 18.65
CA ASN A 537 -3.43 4.89 19.54
C ASN A 537 -3.80 3.60 18.81
N VAL A 538 -3.31 2.48 19.33
CA VAL A 538 -3.76 1.13 19.00
C VAL A 538 -4.38 0.53 20.25
N LEU A 539 -5.60 0.00 20.14
CA LEU A 539 -6.27 -0.79 21.17
C LEU A 539 -6.11 -2.27 20.82
N SER A 540 -5.73 -3.08 21.80
CA SER A 540 -5.77 -4.54 21.70
C SER A 540 -6.61 -5.16 22.82
N GLY A 541 -7.31 -6.25 22.49
CA GLY A 541 -8.04 -7.10 23.44
C GLY A 541 -7.49 -8.52 23.40
N SER A 542 -7.45 -9.21 24.54
CA SER A 542 -6.83 -10.53 24.66
C SER A 542 -7.63 -11.49 25.56
N ARG A 543 -7.38 -12.78 25.36
CA ARG A 543 -7.81 -13.85 26.26
C ARG A 543 -7.13 -13.81 27.63
N ASP A 544 -6.17 -12.92 27.87
CA ASP A 544 -5.57 -12.66 29.19
C ASP A 544 -6.44 -11.78 30.12
N HIS A 545 -7.73 -11.64 29.81
CA HIS A 545 -8.69 -10.77 30.50
C HIS A 545 -8.36 -9.26 30.43
N THR A 546 -7.35 -8.81 29.65
CA THR A 546 -7.01 -7.38 29.52
C THR A 546 -7.35 -6.79 28.15
N THR A 547 -7.77 -5.52 28.17
CA THR A 547 -7.54 -4.60 27.05
C THR A 547 -6.37 -3.68 27.35
N ARG A 548 -5.60 -3.29 26.32
CA ARG A 548 -4.42 -2.43 26.43
C ARG A 548 -4.41 -1.40 25.32
N ILE A 549 -3.92 -0.19 25.64
CA ILE A 549 -3.77 0.89 24.67
C ILE A 549 -2.27 1.20 24.50
N TRP A 550 -1.83 1.31 23.25
CA TRP A 550 -0.46 1.55 22.86
C TRP A 550 -0.38 2.81 22.00
N ASP A 551 0.65 3.63 22.17
CA ASP A 551 0.94 4.74 21.25
C ASP A 551 1.38 4.17 19.89
N SER A 552 0.67 4.54 18.81
CA SER A 552 0.84 3.95 17.47
C SER A 552 2.15 4.34 16.77
N ARG A 553 2.89 5.30 17.33
CA ARG A 553 4.10 5.87 16.73
C ARG A 553 5.37 5.30 17.35
N THR A 554 5.32 5.02 18.66
CA THR A 554 6.45 4.63 19.52
C THR A 554 6.35 3.19 20.04
N GLY A 555 5.18 2.57 19.96
CA GLY A 555 4.95 1.20 20.43
C GLY A 555 4.96 1.03 21.95
N LYS A 556 4.87 2.14 22.71
CA LYS A 556 4.82 2.09 24.17
C LYS A 556 3.39 1.92 24.65
N ALA A 557 3.18 1.02 25.61
CA ALA A 557 1.90 0.94 26.33
C ALA A 557 1.65 2.27 27.06
N ILE A 558 0.44 2.80 26.96
CA ILE A 558 0.05 4.04 27.65
C ILE A 558 -0.08 3.72 29.15
N PRO A 559 0.55 4.49 30.07
CA PRO A 559 0.45 4.24 31.50
C PRO A 559 -1.00 4.15 31.98
N ASN A 560 -1.28 3.17 32.83
CA ASN A 560 -2.60 2.86 33.39
C ASN A 560 -3.72 2.56 32.38
N SER A 561 -3.42 2.39 31.08
CA SER A 561 -4.41 2.03 30.05
C SER A 561 -4.77 0.54 30.00
N ALA A 562 -3.96 -0.31 30.65
CA ALA A 562 -4.24 -1.74 30.76
C ALA A 562 -5.40 -1.98 31.73
N LYS A 563 -6.56 -2.37 31.20
CA LYS A 563 -7.78 -2.61 31.99
C LYS A 563 -8.08 -4.10 32.05
N HIS A 564 -8.23 -4.61 33.27
CA HIS A 564 -8.65 -5.99 33.55
C HIS A 564 -10.18 -6.09 33.56
N HIS A 565 -10.72 -7.15 32.96
CA HIS A 565 -12.14 -7.48 32.87
C HIS A 565 -12.41 -8.78 33.66
N PRO A 566 -13.66 -9.10 34.05
CA PRO A 566 -13.95 -10.34 34.78
C PRO A 566 -13.66 -11.60 33.94
N HIS A 567 -13.82 -11.52 32.62
CA HIS A 567 -13.75 -12.65 31.69
C HIS A 567 -12.81 -12.35 30.51
N PRO A 568 -12.39 -13.37 29.73
CA PRO A 568 -11.53 -13.18 28.56
C PRO A 568 -12.17 -12.27 27.50
N VAL A 569 -11.39 -11.40 26.86
CA VAL A 569 -11.90 -10.47 25.85
C VAL A 569 -11.95 -11.16 24.49
N SER A 570 -13.13 -11.27 23.90
CA SER A 570 -13.35 -11.85 22.56
C SER A 570 -13.20 -10.82 21.45
N TYR A 571 -13.59 -9.56 21.70
CA TYR A 571 -13.37 -8.43 20.79
C TYR A 571 -13.43 -7.08 21.51
N ALA A 572 -12.61 -6.12 21.10
CA ALA A 572 -12.62 -4.75 21.60
C ALA A 572 -12.59 -3.71 20.47
N ALA A 573 -13.42 -2.67 20.58
CA ALA A 573 -13.60 -1.64 19.57
C ALA A 573 -13.74 -0.23 20.18
N TYR A 574 -13.21 0.79 19.49
CA TYR A 574 -13.47 2.20 19.78
C TYR A 574 -14.85 2.65 19.26
N SER A 575 -15.42 3.68 19.87
CA SER A 575 -16.44 4.53 19.25
C SER A 575 -15.84 5.34 18.07
N PRO A 576 -16.60 5.68 17.02
CA PRO A 576 -16.21 6.61 15.95
C PRO A 576 -15.61 7.95 16.43
N ASP A 577 -15.99 8.44 17.61
CA ASP A 577 -15.49 9.66 18.26
C ASP A 577 -14.26 9.46 19.15
N GLY A 578 -13.83 8.21 19.36
CA GLY A 578 -12.67 7.80 20.14
C GLY A 578 -12.81 7.94 21.67
N LYS A 579 -13.95 8.42 22.19
CA LYS A 579 -14.13 8.64 23.64
C LYS A 579 -14.45 7.36 24.41
N LEU A 580 -15.05 6.36 23.77
CA LEU A 580 -15.51 5.12 24.39
C LEU A 580 -14.81 3.90 23.80
N ILE A 581 -14.74 2.83 24.60
CA ILE A 581 -14.31 1.50 24.19
C ILE A 581 -15.39 0.50 24.63
N ALA A 582 -15.85 -0.33 23.70
CA ALA A 582 -16.68 -1.49 23.98
C ALA A 582 -15.84 -2.78 23.95
N CYS A 583 -16.17 -3.73 24.81
CA CYS A 583 -15.53 -5.04 24.92
C CYS A 583 -16.57 -6.14 25.00
N GLY A 584 -16.58 -7.05 24.03
CA GLY A 584 -17.31 -8.31 24.09
C GLY A 584 -16.51 -9.34 24.90
N LEU A 585 -17.16 -9.97 25.87
CA LEU A 585 -16.53 -10.91 26.79
C LEU A 585 -17.01 -12.35 26.55
N ASP A 586 -16.12 -13.31 26.82
CA ASP A 586 -16.45 -14.73 26.77
C ASP A 586 -17.11 -15.19 28.08
N SER A 587 -18.36 -14.77 28.29
CA SER A 587 -19.19 -15.10 29.44
C SER A 587 -20.68 -14.94 29.14
N ASP A 588 -21.50 -15.80 29.76
CA ASP A 588 -22.96 -15.72 29.71
C ASP A 588 -23.53 -14.88 30.89
N GLU A 589 -22.69 -14.45 31.84
CA GLU A 589 -23.09 -13.64 33.01
C GLU A 589 -22.97 -12.14 32.76
N CYS A 590 -21.82 -11.69 32.24
CA CYS A 590 -21.56 -10.30 31.87
C CYS A 590 -21.05 -10.24 30.42
N PRO A 591 -21.94 -10.19 29.41
CA PRO A 591 -21.59 -10.38 28.00
C PRO A 591 -20.80 -9.21 27.38
N MET A 592 -20.97 -7.97 27.87
CA MET A 592 -20.33 -6.78 27.31
C MET A 592 -19.99 -5.76 28.40
N ILE A 593 -18.86 -5.05 28.26
CA ILE A 593 -18.49 -3.89 29.07
C ILE A 593 -18.17 -2.71 28.16
N ILE A 594 -18.68 -1.51 28.48
CA ILE A 594 -18.33 -0.25 27.82
C ILE A 594 -17.69 0.70 28.84
N TYR A 595 -16.63 1.39 28.44
CA TYR A 595 -15.89 2.31 29.32
C TYR A 595 -15.26 3.50 28.57
N SER A 596 -14.97 4.56 29.31
CA SER A 596 -14.30 5.76 28.78
C SER A 596 -12.83 5.47 28.46
N ALA A 597 -12.42 5.74 27.21
CA ALA A 597 -11.06 5.55 26.71
C ALA A 597 -10.01 6.40 27.45
N SER A 598 -10.40 7.57 27.96
CA SER A 598 -9.50 8.52 28.62
C SER A 598 -9.41 8.37 30.14
N THR A 599 -10.44 7.79 30.79
CA THR A 599 -10.49 7.66 32.27
C THR A 599 -10.50 6.21 32.76
N GLY A 600 -10.68 5.24 31.87
CA GLY A 600 -10.85 3.82 32.20
C GLY A 600 -12.17 3.45 32.88
N GLN A 601 -12.97 4.44 33.30
CA GLN A 601 -14.19 4.22 34.08
C GLN A 601 -15.29 3.57 33.23
N PRO A 602 -15.97 2.51 33.73
CA PRO A 602 -17.12 1.92 33.05
C PRO A 602 -18.29 2.90 32.96
N ILE A 603 -19.11 2.78 31.92
CA ILE A 603 -20.41 3.45 31.87
C ILE A 603 -21.42 2.63 32.68
N SER A 604 -22.12 3.27 33.60
CA SER A 604 -23.26 2.67 34.30
C SER A 604 -24.44 2.51 33.34
N GLY A 605 -24.68 1.30 32.85
CA GLY A 605 -25.78 0.98 31.93
C GLY A 605 -26.14 -0.51 31.98
N GLY A 606 -27.41 -0.84 31.74
CA GLY A 606 -27.97 -2.19 31.94
C GLY A 606 -27.70 -3.19 30.81
N PHE A 607 -26.43 -3.43 30.48
CA PHE A 607 -26.01 -4.34 29.40
C PHE A 607 -26.21 -5.85 29.72
N ASP A 608 -26.81 -6.17 30.87
CA ASP A 608 -27.02 -7.51 31.39
C ASP A 608 -28.44 -8.02 31.06
N ALA A 609 -28.64 -8.57 29.85
CA ALA A 609 -29.95 -9.09 29.43
C ALA A 609 -29.94 -10.42 28.65
N HIS A 610 -28.78 -10.97 28.26
CA HIS A 610 -28.71 -12.15 27.40
C HIS A 610 -27.61 -13.14 27.80
N GLN A 611 -28.00 -14.40 28.01
CA GLN A 611 -27.11 -15.52 28.35
C GLN A 611 -26.41 -16.08 27.10
N SER A 612 -25.51 -15.29 26.51
CA SER A 612 -24.56 -15.79 25.51
C SER A 612 -23.34 -14.88 25.38
N SER A 613 -22.16 -15.47 25.52
CA SER A 613 -20.85 -14.91 25.13
C SER A 613 -20.89 -14.03 23.87
N VAL A 614 -20.27 -12.84 23.94
CA VAL A 614 -20.17 -11.90 22.81
C VAL A 614 -18.86 -12.14 22.06
N GLU A 615 -19.00 -12.50 20.80
CA GLU A 615 -17.91 -12.89 19.90
C GLU A 615 -17.38 -11.70 19.07
N PHE A 616 -18.21 -10.67 18.87
CA PHE A 616 -17.86 -9.43 18.17
C PHE A 616 -18.70 -8.24 18.68
N VAL A 617 -18.13 -7.03 18.70
CA VAL A 617 -18.84 -5.79 19.07
C VAL A 617 -18.45 -4.63 18.14
N THR A 618 -19.41 -3.78 17.77
CA THR A 618 -19.19 -2.58 16.97
C THR A 618 -20.18 -1.46 17.33
N PHE A 619 -19.77 -0.20 17.20
CA PHE A 619 -20.65 0.96 17.36
C PHE A 619 -21.35 1.31 16.03
N SER A 620 -22.50 1.98 16.09
CA SER A 620 -23.11 2.59 14.91
C SER A 620 -22.38 3.87 14.52
N PRO A 621 -22.30 4.23 13.22
CA PRO A 621 -21.64 5.46 12.77
C PRO A 621 -22.24 6.77 13.31
N ASP A 622 -23.42 6.70 13.95
CA ASP A 622 -24.12 7.84 14.55
C ASP A 622 -24.02 7.89 16.09
N GLU A 623 -23.17 7.05 16.70
CA GLU A 623 -22.88 6.93 18.15
C GLU A 623 -24.05 6.52 19.06
N LYS A 624 -25.27 6.37 18.54
CA LYS A 624 -26.44 6.07 19.39
C LYS A 624 -26.52 4.62 19.83
N ASN A 625 -26.01 3.69 19.02
CA ASN A 625 -26.18 2.26 19.23
C ASN A 625 -24.84 1.52 19.24
N VAL A 626 -24.81 0.42 19.98
CA VAL A 626 -23.77 -0.62 19.89
C VAL A 626 -24.43 -1.92 19.49
N VAL A 627 -23.77 -2.71 18.63
CA VAL A 627 -24.26 -4.00 18.14
C VAL A 627 -23.31 -5.11 18.54
N THR A 628 -23.85 -6.16 19.15
CA THR A 628 -23.15 -7.36 19.57
C THR A 628 -23.54 -8.56 18.71
N GLY A 629 -22.54 -9.33 18.27
CA GLY A 629 -22.71 -10.65 17.69
C GLY A 629 -22.40 -11.72 18.74
N HIS A 630 -23.35 -12.61 19.01
CA HIS A 630 -23.25 -13.61 20.08
C HIS A 630 -22.85 -15.00 19.55
N ALA A 631 -22.26 -15.82 20.44
CA ALA A 631 -21.93 -17.21 20.17
C ALA A 631 -23.16 -18.07 19.82
N SER A 632 -24.34 -17.68 20.32
CA SER A 632 -25.64 -18.29 20.03
C SER A 632 -26.14 -18.14 18.58
N GLY A 633 -25.54 -17.25 17.77
CA GLY A 633 -26.09 -16.85 16.47
C GLY A 633 -27.09 -15.69 16.52
N GLU A 634 -27.23 -15.03 17.68
CA GLU A 634 -28.07 -13.85 17.88
C GLU A 634 -27.29 -12.55 17.61
N VAL A 635 -27.98 -11.55 17.03
CA VAL A 635 -27.52 -10.16 16.98
C VAL A 635 -28.37 -9.33 17.94
N CYS A 636 -27.73 -8.50 18.76
CA CYS A 636 -28.40 -7.60 19.71
C CYS A 636 -27.90 -6.16 19.52
N VAL A 637 -28.80 -5.19 19.60
CA VAL A 637 -28.56 -3.76 19.41
C VAL A 637 -28.97 -3.04 20.69
N TRP A 638 -28.11 -2.18 21.23
CA TRP A 638 -28.27 -1.53 22.53
C TRP A 638 -28.07 -0.02 22.43
N SER A 639 -28.83 0.76 23.21
CA SER A 639 -28.60 2.20 23.40
C SER A 639 -27.27 2.42 24.12
N VAL A 640 -26.38 3.23 23.54
CA VAL A 640 -25.12 3.64 24.21
C VAL A 640 -25.40 4.60 25.36
N GLN A 641 -26.50 5.34 25.30
CA GLN A 641 -26.88 6.35 26.31
C GLN A 641 -27.45 5.73 27.58
N ASP A 642 -28.29 4.69 27.45
CA ASP A 642 -29.06 4.12 28.57
C ASP A 642 -28.64 2.68 28.93
N GLY A 643 -27.85 2.04 28.06
CA GLY A 643 -27.45 0.64 28.16
C GLY A 643 -28.54 -0.39 27.84
N VAL A 644 -29.74 0.06 27.45
CA VAL A 644 -30.92 -0.79 27.22
C VAL A 644 -30.89 -1.41 25.81
N LEU A 645 -31.28 -2.69 25.70
CA LEU A 645 -31.50 -3.38 24.41
C LEU A 645 -32.61 -2.67 23.60
N THR A 646 -32.26 -2.12 22.44
CA THR A 646 -33.20 -1.43 21.53
C THR A 646 -33.78 -2.38 20.48
N HIS A 647 -32.98 -3.32 19.96
CA HIS A 647 -33.45 -4.36 19.04
C HIS A 647 -32.76 -5.71 19.31
N GLY A 648 -33.53 -6.79 19.39
CA GLY A 648 -33.02 -8.16 19.51
C GLY A 648 -33.81 -9.03 20.51
N PRO A 649 -33.42 -10.30 20.69
CA PRO A 649 -32.36 -11.01 19.96
C PRO A 649 -32.78 -11.35 18.52
N LEU A 650 -32.01 -10.86 17.53
CA LEU A 650 -32.29 -11.06 16.12
C LEU A 650 -31.66 -12.38 15.64
N LYS A 651 -32.46 -13.30 15.09
CA LYS A 651 -32.02 -14.67 14.72
C LYS A 651 -32.06 -14.90 13.21
N ALA A 652 -30.90 -14.77 12.57
CA ALA A 652 -30.66 -15.24 11.20
C ALA A 652 -29.69 -16.43 11.17
N HIS A 653 -28.62 -16.33 11.96
CA HIS A 653 -27.53 -17.31 12.00
C HIS A 653 -27.88 -18.53 12.86
N LYS A 654 -27.14 -19.62 12.63
CA LYS A 654 -27.25 -20.92 13.34
C LYS A 654 -25.99 -21.30 14.13
N GLY A 655 -25.08 -20.36 14.31
CA GLY A 655 -23.86 -20.50 15.10
C GLY A 655 -23.15 -19.17 15.25
N SER A 656 -22.08 -19.17 16.07
CA SER A 656 -21.29 -17.99 16.44
C SER A 656 -21.08 -16.98 15.31
N ILE A 657 -21.42 -15.72 15.60
CA ILE A 657 -21.21 -14.56 14.74
C ILE A 657 -19.83 -13.97 15.04
N ARG A 658 -18.94 -14.01 14.05
CA ARG A 658 -17.52 -13.64 14.23
C ARG A 658 -17.16 -12.25 13.71
N SER A 659 -18.07 -11.60 13.01
CA SER A 659 -17.92 -10.23 12.51
C SER A 659 -19.28 -9.57 12.29
N VAL A 660 -19.37 -8.32 12.71
CA VAL A 660 -20.54 -7.44 12.57
C VAL A 660 -20.05 -6.06 12.13
N SER A 661 -20.57 -5.52 11.03
CA SER A 661 -20.09 -4.26 10.47
C SER A 661 -21.23 -3.43 9.89
N PHE A 662 -21.28 -2.13 10.20
CA PHE A 662 -22.20 -1.19 9.58
C PHE A 662 -21.70 -0.76 8.19
N SER A 663 -22.63 -0.38 7.32
CA SER A 663 -22.28 0.42 6.14
C SER A 663 -21.85 1.83 6.56
N PRO A 664 -21.06 2.55 5.75
CA PRO A 664 -20.55 3.88 6.11
C PRO A 664 -21.64 4.90 6.47
N ALA A 665 -22.85 4.77 5.89
CA ALA A 665 -24.00 5.61 6.18
C ALA A 665 -24.85 5.13 7.37
N GLY A 666 -24.48 4.06 8.08
CA GLY A 666 -25.27 3.42 9.14
C GLY A 666 -26.52 2.65 8.69
N ASN A 667 -26.95 2.86 7.43
CA ASN A 667 -28.21 2.37 6.88
C ASN A 667 -28.38 0.83 6.86
N ASN A 668 -27.28 0.09 6.77
CA ASN A 668 -27.28 -1.38 6.70
C ASN A 668 -26.21 -1.96 7.64
N LEU A 669 -26.40 -3.22 8.02
CA LEU A 669 -25.47 -4.02 8.81
C LEU A 669 -25.13 -5.31 8.03
N VAL A 670 -23.88 -5.77 8.08
CA VAL A 670 -23.46 -7.08 7.56
C VAL A 670 -22.96 -7.96 8.71
N THR A 671 -23.34 -9.24 8.69
CA THR A 671 -22.94 -10.23 9.70
C THR A 671 -22.41 -11.51 9.07
N ALA A 672 -21.39 -12.10 9.68
CA ALA A 672 -20.72 -13.31 9.22
C ALA A 672 -20.57 -14.35 10.36
N SER A 673 -20.74 -15.63 10.03
CA SER A 673 -20.83 -16.71 11.01
C SER A 673 -20.10 -18.00 10.63
N TYR A 674 -19.77 -18.79 11.65
CA TYR A 674 -19.36 -20.19 11.50
C TYR A 674 -20.42 -21.09 10.82
N ASP A 675 -21.67 -20.66 10.68
CA ASP A 675 -22.69 -21.36 9.89
C ASP A 675 -22.51 -21.26 8.36
N ARG A 676 -21.42 -20.60 7.93
CA ARG A 676 -20.98 -20.41 6.53
C ARG A 676 -21.76 -19.36 5.74
N SER A 677 -22.67 -18.63 6.37
CA SER A 677 -23.47 -17.59 5.72
C SER A 677 -22.98 -16.16 5.99
N VAL A 678 -23.34 -15.26 5.07
CA VAL A 678 -23.22 -13.81 5.23
C VAL A 678 -24.61 -13.21 5.05
N PHE A 679 -25.08 -12.44 6.03
CA PHE A 679 -26.38 -11.76 6.00
C PHE A 679 -26.21 -10.24 5.97
N VAL A 680 -27.15 -9.57 5.32
CA VAL A 680 -27.30 -8.10 5.35
C VAL A 680 -28.65 -7.74 5.96
N TRP A 681 -28.63 -6.81 6.91
CA TRP A 681 -29.78 -6.29 7.63
C TRP A 681 -29.95 -4.80 7.31
N ASN A 682 -31.17 -4.28 7.34
CA ASN A 682 -31.46 -2.87 7.12
C ASN A 682 -31.79 -2.19 8.46
N ALA A 683 -31.15 -1.07 8.79
CA ALA A 683 -31.43 -0.37 10.04
C ALA A 683 -32.81 0.31 10.03
N HIS A 684 -33.27 0.80 8.87
CA HIS A 684 -34.51 1.59 8.75
C HIS A 684 -35.79 0.80 9.04
N ASN A 685 -35.79 -0.51 8.78
CA ASN A 685 -36.95 -1.37 9.08
C ASN A 685 -36.84 -2.02 10.47
N GLY A 686 -35.96 -1.52 11.34
CA GLY A 686 -35.72 -2.08 12.67
C GLY A 686 -35.00 -3.43 12.64
N TYR A 687 -34.15 -3.66 11.63
CA TYR A 687 -33.44 -4.92 11.38
C TYR A 687 -34.36 -6.13 11.09
N ALA A 688 -35.54 -5.87 10.50
CA ALA A 688 -36.46 -6.90 10.04
C ALA A 688 -36.01 -7.54 8.70
N ASP A 689 -36.44 -8.78 8.45
CA ASP A 689 -36.18 -9.57 7.23
C ASP A 689 -34.71 -9.55 6.74
N PRO A 690 -33.77 -10.18 7.47
CA PRO A 690 -32.38 -10.33 7.06
C PRO A 690 -32.21 -11.00 5.68
N CYS A 691 -31.47 -10.33 4.80
CA CYS A 691 -31.17 -10.79 3.44
C CYS A 691 -29.93 -11.71 3.44
N LEU A 692 -30.07 -12.96 3.02
CA LEU A 692 -28.93 -13.86 2.79
C LEU A 692 -28.15 -13.40 1.55
N LEU A 693 -26.97 -12.83 1.76
CA LEU A 693 -26.09 -12.33 0.69
C LEU A 693 -25.47 -13.50 -0.09
N GLY A 694 -25.08 -14.55 0.64
CA GLY A 694 -24.55 -15.79 0.09
C GLY A 694 -23.85 -16.65 1.14
N THR A 695 -23.11 -17.66 0.68
CA THR A 695 -22.42 -18.64 1.54
C THR A 695 -21.00 -18.94 1.07
N HIS A 696 -20.17 -19.41 2.02
CA HIS A 696 -18.85 -19.99 1.80
C HIS A 696 -18.89 -21.53 1.88
N GLN A 697 -17.82 -22.20 1.46
CA GLN A 697 -17.70 -23.66 1.59
C GLN A 697 -17.40 -24.07 3.04
N ASP A 698 -16.77 -23.18 3.81
CA ASP A 698 -16.57 -23.35 5.25
C ASP A 698 -16.85 -22.06 6.06
N ARG A 699 -16.54 -22.07 7.36
CA ARG A 699 -16.81 -20.99 8.32
C ARG A 699 -16.39 -19.61 7.79
N VAL A 700 -17.24 -18.59 7.93
CA VAL A 700 -16.88 -17.19 7.65
C VAL A 700 -16.36 -16.55 8.94
N TYR A 701 -15.26 -15.81 8.85
CA TYR A 701 -14.65 -15.13 10.00
C TYR A 701 -14.90 -13.63 9.99
N SER A 702 -14.73 -12.97 8.84
CA SER A 702 -14.94 -11.52 8.70
C SER A 702 -15.89 -11.19 7.55
N ALA A 703 -16.70 -10.14 7.71
CA ALA A 703 -17.38 -9.47 6.62
C ALA A 703 -17.50 -7.96 6.91
N LEU A 704 -17.16 -7.13 5.93
CA LEU A 704 -17.08 -5.67 6.02
C LEU A 704 -17.69 -5.00 4.78
N PHE A 705 -18.25 -3.81 4.94
CA PHE A 705 -18.52 -2.91 3.81
C PHE A 705 -17.25 -2.20 3.34
N SER A 706 -17.19 -1.82 2.06
CA SER A 706 -16.22 -0.84 1.56
C SER A 706 -16.58 0.59 2.01
N PRO A 707 -15.61 1.53 2.09
CA PRO A 707 -15.85 2.91 2.58
C PRO A 707 -16.83 3.75 1.74
N ASP A 708 -17.03 3.38 0.47
CA ASP A 708 -18.04 3.96 -0.42
C ASP A 708 -19.44 3.32 -0.29
N GLY A 709 -19.57 2.25 0.50
CA GLY A 709 -20.79 1.48 0.69
C GLY A 709 -21.26 0.67 -0.53
N THR A 710 -20.48 0.61 -1.62
CA THR A 710 -20.88 -0.07 -2.87
C THR A 710 -20.68 -1.59 -2.83
N ARG A 711 -19.78 -2.07 -1.98
CA ARG A 711 -19.39 -3.47 -1.87
C ARG A 711 -19.39 -3.97 -0.44
N ILE A 712 -19.48 -5.29 -0.31
CA ILE A 712 -19.16 -6.04 0.90
C ILE A 712 -18.06 -7.03 0.54
N LEU A 713 -17.09 -7.24 1.41
CA LEU A 713 -16.12 -8.34 1.29
C LEU A 713 -16.27 -9.28 2.48
N SER A 714 -16.13 -10.60 2.27
CA SER A 714 -16.15 -11.61 3.33
C SER A 714 -15.02 -12.64 3.18
N CYS A 715 -14.49 -13.12 4.30
CA CYS A 715 -13.34 -14.04 4.34
C CYS A 715 -13.64 -15.32 5.15
N SER A 716 -13.03 -16.44 4.75
CA SER A 716 -13.37 -17.77 5.26
C SER A 716 -12.18 -18.71 5.39
N LEU A 717 -12.38 -19.82 6.11
CA LEU A 717 -11.50 -20.99 6.10
C LEU A 717 -11.49 -21.75 4.76
N ASP A 718 -12.41 -21.47 3.84
CA ASP A 718 -12.35 -22.03 2.47
C ASP A 718 -11.24 -21.43 1.59
N ARG A 719 -10.34 -20.63 2.18
CA ARG A 719 -9.24 -19.88 1.54
C ARG A 719 -9.73 -18.89 0.47
N THR A 720 -10.98 -18.46 0.54
CA THR A 720 -11.52 -17.42 -0.35
C THR A 720 -11.88 -16.13 0.37
N VAL A 721 -11.56 -15.01 -0.27
CA VAL A 721 -12.22 -13.72 -0.04
C VAL A 721 -13.27 -13.55 -1.13
N LYS A 722 -14.53 -13.30 -0.76
CA LYS A 722 -15.62 -13.05 -1.71
C LYS A 722 -15.99 -11.57 -1.72
N VAL A 723 -16.14 -11.03 -2.93
CA VAL A 723 -16.53 -9.64 -3.19
C VAL A 723 -17.99 -9.64 -3.60
N TRP A 724 -18.82 -8.85 -2.92
CA TRP A 724 -20.26 -8.76 -3.12
C TRP A 724 -20.70 -7.31 -3.41
N ASN A 725 -21.80 -7.15 -4.15
CA ASN A 725 -22.45 -5.88 -4.49
C ASN A 725 -23.56 -5.54 -3.47
N THR A 726 -23.66 -4.29 -3.04
CA THR A 726 -24.74 -3.83 -2.14
C THR A 726 -26.01 -3.39 -2.88
N LEU A 727 -25.93 -3.09 -4.18
CA LEU A 727 -27.05 -2.56 -4.98
C LEU A 727 -28.11 -3.62 -5.38
N HIS A 728 -27.84 -4.91 -5.15
CA HIS A 728 -28.77 -6.01 -5.40
C HIS A 728 -28.98 -6.88 -4.14
N PRO A 729 -29.67 -6.35 -3.11
CA PRO A 729 -30.17 -7.19 -2.02
C PRO A 729 -31.17 -8.20 -2.59
N ILE A 730 -30.99 -9.48 -2.26
CA ILE A 730 -31.86 -10.57 -2.72
C ILE A 730 -33.18 -10.48 -1.96
N THR A 731 -34.17 -9.79 -2.54
CA THR A 731 -35.54 -9.76 -2.04
C THR A 731 -36.12 -11.17 -2.01
N ARG A 732 -36.98 -11.45 -1.02
CA ARG A 732 -37.50 -12.79 -0.73
C ARG A 732 -38.29 -13.40 -1.90
N ASP A 733 -38.91 -12.56 -2.71
CA ASP A 733 -39.65 -12.94 -3.93
C ASP A 733 -38.72 -13.32 -5.11
N ASN A 734 -37.48 -12.84 -5.11
CA ASN A 734 -36.44 -13.17 -6.09
C ASN A 734 -35.48 -14.27 -5.59
N ALA A 735 -35.74 -14.90 -4.44
CA ALA A 735 -34.85 -15.89 -3.86
C ALA A 735 -34.78 -17.18 -4.72
N PRO A 736 -33.60 -17.53 -5.30
CA PRO A 736 -33.48 -18.65 -6.25
C PRO A 736 -33.48 -20.04 -5.58
N TRP A 737 -33.70 -20.11 -4.25
CA TRP A 737 -33.51 -21.30 -3.42
C TRP A 737 -34.66 -22.32 -3.49
N LYS A 738 -35.05 -22.71 -4.71
CA LYS A 738 -35.69 -24.02 -4.95
C LYS A 738 -34.62 -24.98 -5.43
N THR A 739 -34.17 -25.86 -4.53
CA THR A 739 -33.11 -26.85 -4.79
C THR A 739 -33.41 -27.67 -6.06
N PRO A 740 -32.53 -27.68 -7.08
CA PRO A 740 -32.66 -28.58 -8.21
C PRO A 740 -32.44 -30.02 -7.72
N SER A 741 -33.51 -30.81 -7.63
CA SER A 741 -33.50 -32.18 -7.11
C SER A 741 -32.93 -33.22 -8.10
N LYS A 742 -32.08 -32.78 -9.03
CA LYS A 742 -31.38 -33.60 -10.02
C LYS A 742 -29.98 -33.04 -10.25
N ALA A 743 -28.99 -33.93 -10.30
CA ALA A 743 -27.66 -33.57 -10.76
C ALA A 743 -27.71 -33.09 -12.22
N VAL A 744 -26.84 -32.12 -12.56
CA VAL A 744 -26.63 -31.72 -13.95
C VAL A 744 -25.82 -32.83 -14.64
N CYS A 745 -26.45 -33.58 -15.53
CA CYS A 745 -25.73 -34.50 -16.40
C CYS A 745 -24.76 -33.72 -17.29
N SER A 746 -23.57 -34.26 -17.50
CA SER A 746 -22.59 -33.70 -18.43
C SER A 746 -23.18 -33.63 -19.85
N VAL A 747 -22.96 -32.51 -20.53
CA VAL A 747 -23.36 -32.35 -21.94
C VAL A 747 -22.38 -33.14 -22.81
N THR A 748 -22.79 -34.35 -23.19
CA THR A 748 -22.10 -35.12 -24.24
C THR A 748 -22.28 -34.41 -25.59
N ALA A 749 -21.22 -34.38 -26.40
CA ALA A 749 -21.25 -33.74 -27.72
C ALA A 749 -22.27 -34.44 -28.65
N LEU A 750 -23.21 -33.67 -29.20
CA LEU A 750 -24.17 -34.16 -30.18
C LEU A 750 -23.52 -34.26 -31.57
N GLN A 751 -23.23 -35.49 -32.01
CA GLN A 751 -22.96 -35.77 -33.42
C GLN A 751 -24.25 -35.75 -34.24
N TYR A 752 -24.13 -35.36 -35.51
CA TYR A 752 -25.24 -35.30 -36.46
C TYR A 752 -25.73 -36.69 -36.89
N SER A 753 -27.00 -36.97 -36.66
CA SER A 753 -27.91 -37.61 -37.63
C SER A 753 -29.35 -37.29 -37.23
N GLY A 754 -30.32 -37.32 -38.15
CA GLY A 754 -31.66 -36.82 -37.85
C GLY A 754 -32.77 -37.63 -38.50
N HIS A 755 -33.96 -37.59 -37.88
CA HIS A 755 -35.27 -37.80 -38.51
C HIS A 755 -36.35 -37.09 -37.65
N LYS A 756 -37.55 -36.89 -38.23
CA LYS A 756 -38.66 -36.14 -37.59
C LYS A 756 -39.52 -37.01 -36.64
N PRO A 757 -40.22 -36.39 -35.66
CA PRO A 757 -40.92 -37.11 -34.59
C PRO A 757 -42.40 -37.43 -34.88
N VAL A 758 -43.00 -38.27 -34.04
CA VAL A 758 -44.46 -38.49 -33.88
C VAL A 758 -44.82 -38.44 -32.39
N MET A 759 -46.04 -37.99 -32.06
CA MET A 759 -46.50 -37.67 -30.70
C MET A 759 -47.23 -38.84 -30.00
N SER A 760 -47.26 -38.82 -28.66
CA SER A 760 -48.39 -39.29 -27.84
C SER A 760 -48.33 -38.71 -26.40
N SER A 761 -49.37 -38.95 -25.58
CA SER A 761 -49.80 -38.09 -24.46
C SER A 761 -49.76 -38.73 -23.04
N PRO A 762 -49.79 -37.92 -21.95
CA PRO A 762 -49.85 -38.35 -20.53
C PRO A 762 -51.28 -38.82 -20.12
N PRO A 763 -51.58 -39.45 -18.95
CA PRO A 763 -51.30 -38.98 -17.55
C PRO A 763 -51.13 -40.17 -16.53
N PRO A 764 -51.52 -40.15 -15.21
CA PRO A 764 -51.91 -39.10 -14.24
C PRO A 764 -51.22 -39.16 -12.83
N LYS A 765 -51.71 -38.36 -11.87
CA LYS A 765 -51.20 -38.15 -10.48
C LYS A 765 -51.89 -39.03 -9.42
N LYS A 766 -51.21 -39.33 -8.29
CA LYS A 766 -51.68 -39.63 -6.89
C LYS A 766 -50.47 -40.07 -6.03
N ARG A 767 -50.42 -39.98 -4.69
CA ARG A 767 -51.11 -39.19 -3.63
C ARG A 767 -50.19 -39.18 -2.38
N SER A 768 -50.49 -38.42 -1.33
CA SER A 768 -49.73 -38.40 -0.06
C SER A 768 -50.25 -39.38 1.00
N ILE A 769 -49.46 -39.63 2.06
CA ILE A 769 -49.87 -39.97 3.45
C ILE A 769 -48.68 -39.74 4.41
N ARG A 770 -48.93 -39.58 5.71
CA ARG A 770 -47.93 -39.27 6.76
C ARG A 770 -48.29 -40.01 8.07
N ALA A 771 -47.28 -40.24 8.92
CA ALA A 771 -47.34 -40.61 10.35
C ALA A 771 -47.67 -42.07 10.76
N SER A 772 -46.85 -42.58 11.69
CA SER A 772 -47.14 -43.55 12.76
C SER A 772 -46.05 -43.40 13.84
N ILE A 773 -46.27 -43.88 15.07
CA ILE A 773 -45.54 -43.45 16.29
C ILE A 773 -45.19 -44.66 17.20
N ALA A 774 -44.25 -44.45 18.14
CA ALA A 774 -44.09 -45.15 19.44
C ALA A 774 -43.11 -46.36 19.62
N HIS A 775 -41.97 -46.06 20.27
CA HIS A 775 -41.67 -46.43 21.68
C HIS A 775 -41.27 -47.88 22.05
N ARG A 776 -39.99 -48.06 22.48
CA ARG A 776 -39.61 -48.52 23.85
C ARG A 776 -38.10 -48.31 24.12
N LEU A 777 -37.65 -48.55 25.36
CA LEU A 777 -36.36 -48.12 25.94
C LEU A 777 -35.61 -49.27 26.64
N THR A 778 -34.38 -48.98 27.14
CA THR A 778 -33.55 -49.73 28.13
C THR A 778 -32.73 -50.92 27.58
N LYS A 779 -31.53 -51.29 28.11
CA LYS A 779 -30.66 -50.72 29.18
C LYS A 779 -29.24 -51.36 29.18
N PHE A 780 -28.19 -50.59 29.57
CA PHE A 780 -26.82 -51.03 30.02
C PHE A 780 -25.98 -51.94 29.05
N ALA A 781 -24.67 -52.19 29.22
CA ALA A 781 -23.51 -51.34 29.57
C ALA A 781 -22.16 -52.04 29.27
N SER A 782 -21.03 -51.33 29.43
CA SER A 782 -19.63 -51.78 29.32
C SER A 782 -19.19 -52.72 30.48
N PHE A 783 -18.06 -53.45 30.49
CA PHE A 783 -16.65 -53.05 30.27
C PHE A 783 -15.65 -54.25 30.31
N LYS A 784 -14.38 -54.05 29.84
CA LYS A 784 -13.10 -54.77 30.15
C LYS A 784 -12.96 -56.26 29.71
N SER A 785 -11.96 -56.72 28.92
CA SER A 785 -10.46 -56.65 28.99
C SER A 785 -9.85 -57.48 30.15
N PRO A 786 -8.67 -58.15 30.05
CA PRO A 786 -7.83 -58.57 28.89
C PRO A 786 -7.32 -60.05 28.95
N ASN A 787 -6.56 -60.54 27.94
CA ASN A 787 -5.16 -61.09 28.07
C ASN A 787 -4.66 -62.00 26.90
N ASP A 788 -3.42 -61.73 26.48
CA ASP A 788 -2.26 -62.61 26.19
C ASP A 788 -2.25 -63.86 25.27
N THR A 789 -1.15 -63.90 24.51
CA THR A 789 -0.27 -65.03 24.11
C THR A 789 -0.55 -65.94 22.89
N GLN A 790 0.59 -66.27 22.22
CA GLN A 790 0.81 -67.24 21.14
C GLN A 790 0.15 -66.92 19.77
N GLY A 791 0.75 -67.27 18.62
CA GLY A 791 2.09 -67.83 18.36
C GLY A 791 2.13 -68.74 17.12
N THR A 792 3.16 -68.59 16.26
CA THR A 792 3.46 -69.41 15.04
C THR A 792 2.39 -69.40 13.92
N ARG A 793 2.69 -69.07 12.64
CA ARG A 793 3.51 -69.73 11.57
C ARG A 793 2.81 -70.91 10.86
N ASP A 794 2.41 -70.75 9.59
CA ASP A 794 3.07 -71.35 8.39
C ASP A 794 2.29 -71.11 7.06
N GLU A 795 2.89 -71.44 5.91
CA GLU A 795 2.44 -71.29 4.50
C GLU A 795 1.83 -72.61 3.92
N PRO A 796 1.65 -72.95 2.59
CA PRO A 796 1.97 -72.26 1.30
C PRO A 796 1.05 -72.45 0.04
N SER A 797 1.44 -71.78 -1.07
CA SER A 797 1.11 -72.02 -2.53
C SER A 797 -0.32 -71.74 -3.05
N GLY A 798 -0.62 -71.36 -4.31
CA GLY A 798 0.09 -71.05 -5.59
C GLY A 798 -0.87 -70.27 -6.56
N ALA A 799 -0.73 -70.05 -7.88
CA ALA A 799 0.25 -70.33 -8.96
C ALA A 799 0.01 -69.37 -10.20
N ALA A 800 0.36 -69.71 -11.46
CA ALA A 800 0.25 -68.83 -12.68
C ALA A 800 -0.06 -69.60 -14.00
N PRO A 801 -0.29 -68.92 -15.18
CA PRO A 801 0.76 -68.68 -16.23
C PRO A 801 0.64 -67.33 -17.03
N ARG A 802 1.71 -66.66 -17.56
CA ARG A 802 2.71 -66.91 -18.67
C ARG A 802 2.15 -66.70 -20.11
N ALA A 803 2.83 -66.19 -21.17
CA ALA A 803 4.25 -65.82 -21.47
C ALA A 803 4.37 -64.42 -22.17
N THR A 804 5.17 -64.00 -23.19
CA THR A 804 6.01 -64.60 -24.29
C THR A 804 7.01 -63.53 -24.87
N SER A 805 8.15 -63.86 -25.51
CA SER A 805 9.16 -62.85 -25.99
C SER A 805 10.25 -63.29 -27.03
N PRO A 806 10.62 -62.46 -28.05
CA PRO A 806 11.81 -62.61 -28.93
C PRO A 806 12.74 -61.34 -29.03
N VAL A 807 14.02 -61.46 -29.48
CA VAL A 807 15.04 -60.36 -29.50
C VAL A 807 16.13 -60.49 -30.63
N PRO A 808 16.59 -59.38 -31.29
CA PRO A 808 17.78 -59.30 -32.20
C PRO A 808 18.95 -58.37 -31.71
N SER A 809 20.08 -58.25 -32.45
CA SER A 809 21.28 -57.43 -32.08
C SER A 809 22.35 -57.24 -33.21
N VAL A 810 23.45 -56.44 -33.00
CA VAL A 810 24.90 -56.66 -33.43
C VAL A 810 25.84 -55.40 -33.39
N SER A 811 27.11 -55.54 -32.91
CA SER A 811 28.33 -54.65 -33.05
C SER A 811 28.38 -53.31 -32.22
N SER A 812 29.46 -52.48 -32.12
CA SER A 812 30.83 -52.38 -32.73
C SER A 812 31.89 -51.62 -31.82
N LEU A 813 33.14 -51.36 -32.29
CA LEU A 813 34.28 -50.65 -31.61
C LEU A 813 35.25 -49.99 -32.67
N PRO A 814 36.39 -49.30 -32.32
CA PRO A 814 36.62 -47.94 -31.75
C PRO A 814 37.61 -47.12 -32.67
N PRO A 815 38.52 -46.18 -32.24
CA PRO A 815 38.65 -45.30 -31.06
C PRO A 815 38.87 -43.79 -31.39
N GLY A 816 38.90 -42.89 -30.39
CA GLY A 816 39.40 -41.49 -30.52
C GLY A 816 39.06 -40.57 -29.34
N SER A 817 40.00 -39.72 -28.89
CA SER A 817 39.93 -38.87 -27.68
C SER A 817 40.71 -37.56 -27.85
N PRO A 818 40.64 -36.54 -26.95
CA PRO A 818 39.65 -36.23 -25.90
C PRO A 818 39.13 -34.76 -25.98
N ASN A 819 38.23 -34.35 -25.07
CA ASN A 819 38.44 -33.21 -24.15
C ASN A 819 37.25 -32.98 -23.20
N ASP A 820 37.55 -32.29 -22.09
CA ASP A 820 36.70 -31.97 -20.93
C ASP A 820 35.27 -31.49 -21.27
N SER A 821 34.24 -31.80 -20.47
CA SER A 821 34.18 -31.38 -19.06
C SER A 821 33.02 -31.99 -18.26
N SER A 822 33.12 -31.85 -16.93
CA SER A 822 32.13 -32.02 -15.86
C SER A 822 30.65 -32.30 -16.22
N SER A 823 30.14 -33.44 -15.75
CA SER A 823 28.81 -33.51 -15.12
C SER A 823 28.80 -34.61 -14.05
N GLY A 824 28.01 -34.42 -12.99
CA GLY A 824 28.00 -35.34 -11.84
C GLY A 824 26.68 -35.32 -11.09
N ALA A 825 25.79 -36.27 -11.39
CA ALA A 825 24.58 -36.54 -10.63
C ALA A 825 24.22 -38.03 -10.73
N MET A 826 23.93 -38.64 -9.57
CA MET A 826 22.95 -39.70 -9.27
C MET A 826 22.64 -40.81 -10.33
N THR A 827 22.59 -42.11 -10.00
CA THR A 827 22.57 -42.81 -8.69
C THR A 827 22.75 -44.35 -8.85
N THR A 828 22.80 -45.05 -7.71
CA THR A 828 22.62 -46.51 -7.50
C THR A 828 23.82 -47.45 -7.74
N GLY A 829 23.93 -48.47 -6.87
CA GLY A 829 24.97 -49.51 -6.92
C GLY A 829 25.50 -49.91 -5.54
N THR A 830 24.94 -50.95 -4.92
CA THR A 830 25.43 -51.56 -3.65
C THR A 830 25.54 -53.09 -3.79
N CYS A 831 26.23 -53.72 -2.83
CA CYS A 831 26.67 -55.14 -2.79
C CYS A 831 27.90 -55.46 -3.68
N THR A 832 28.94 -56.19 -3.21
CA THR A 832 29.18 -56.76 -1.86
C THR A 832 30.67 -57.00 -1.58
N THR A 833 31.07 -56.98 -0.29
CA THR A 833 32.32 -57.53 0.29
C THR A 833 33.67 -56.98 -0.26
N THR A 834 34.66 -56.60 0.56
CA THR A 834 35.19 -57.32 1.74
C THR A 834 35.80 -56.39 2.82
N LEU A 835 35.69 -56.82 4.09
CA LEU A 835 36.57 -56.53 5.25
C LEU A 835 36.75 -55.08 5.74
N THR A 836 36.54 -54.90 7.05
CA THR A 836 36.69 -53.66 7.83
C THR A 836 38.07 -53.52 8.47
N PRO A 837 38.65 -52.30 8.53
CA PRO A 837 39.48 -51.84 9.63
C PRO A 837 38.63 -51.08 10.67
N ASP A 838 39.03 -51.11 11.94
CA ASP A 838 38.30 -50.49 13.05
C ASP A 838 38.38 -48.95 13.08
N PRO A 839 37.38 -48.24 13.65
CA PRO A 839 37.41 -46.79 13.79
C PRO A 839 38.34 -46.34 14.91
N VAL A 840 39.22 -45.38 14.61
CA VAL A 840 40.03 -44.69 15.62
C VAL A 840 39.20 -43.60 16.30
N GLU A 841 39.05 -43.66 17.63
CA GLU A 841 38.39 -42.61 18.40
C GLU A 841 39.25 -41.32 18.43
N THR A 842 38.95 -40.35 17.56
CA THR A 842 39.51 -38.99 17.65
C THR A 842 39.00 -38.31 18.92
N SER A 843 39.88 -37.70 19.72
CA SER A 843 39.44 -37.08 20.97
C SER A 843 38.77 -35.72 20.73
N ALA A 844 37.82 -35.36 21.60
CA ALA A 844 37.13 -34.06 21.53
C ALA A 844 38.10 -32.85 21.62
N LEU A 845 39.30 -33.05 22.18
CA LEU A 845 40.34 -32.03 22.26
C LEU A 845 41.09 -31.84 20.94
N ASP A 846 41.26 -32.91 20.14
CA ASP A 846 41.86 -32.81 18.80
C ASP A 846 40.90 -32.07 17.86
N TYR A 847 39.60 -32.31 18.01
CA TYR A 847 38.54 -31.57 17.30
C TYR A 847 38.54 -30.08 17.69
N LEU A 848 38.65 -29.75 18.98
CA LEU A 848 38.80 -28.37 19.45
C LEU A 848 40.06 -27.69 18.91
N ALA A 849 41.21 -28.35 18.99
CA ALA A 849 42.48 -27.79 18.52
C ALA A 849 42.43 -27.48 17.01
N ASN A 850 41.77 -28.33 16.22
CA ASN A 850 41.56 -28.09 14.79
C ASN A 850 40.54 -26.98 14.51
N ALA A 851 39.43 -26.91 15.26
CA ALA A 851 38.46 -25.81 15.15
C ALA A 851 39.08 -24.44 15.49
N LEU A 852 39.96 -24.38 16.50
CA LEU A 852 40.71 -23.17 16.85
C LEU A 852 41.76 -22.82 15.78
N ARG A 853 42.42 -23.80 15.15
CA ARG A 853 43.36 -23.54 14.03
C ARG A 853 42.66 -22.94 12.81
N VAL A 854 41.48 -23.45 12.45
CA VAL A 854 40.64 -22.88 11.36
C VAL A 854 40.14 -21.47 11.71
N LEU A 855 39.75 -21.23 12.97
CA LEU A 855 39.41 -19.88 13.44
C LEU A 855 40.62 -18.94 13.39
N SER A 856 41.83 -19.39 13.77
CA SER A 856 43.07 -18.59 13.75
C SER A 856 43.45 -18.14 12.32
N GLN A 857 43.18 -18.98 11.31
CA GLN A 857 43.34 -18.61 9.89
C GLN A 857 42.31 -17.54 9.47
N SER A 858 41.04 -17.72 9.83
CA SER A 858 39.97 -16.76 9.49
C SER A 858 40.09 -15.44 10.26
N ALA A 859 40.68 -15.47 11.45
CA ALA A 859 40.99 -14.29 12.26
C ALA A 859 42.24 -13.51 11.80
N ALA A 860 42.90 -13.90 10.70
CA ALA A 860 44.10 -13.22 10.20
C ALA A 860 43.87 -11.73 9.83
N MET A 861 42.63 -11.33 9.55
CA MET A 861 42.27 -9.91 9.33
C MET A 861 42.15 -9.10 10.64
N PHE A 862 42.20 -9.77 11.80
CA PHE A 862 42.09 -9.18 13.14
C PHE A 862 43.25 -9.66 14.04
N PRO A 863 44.46 -9.05 13.94
CA PRO A 863 45.65 -9.52 14.63
C PRO A 863 45.53 -9.73 16.16
N PRO A 864 44.78 -8.92 16.94
CA PRO A 864 44.54 -9.20 18.36
C PRO A 864 43.84 -10.54 18.59
N LEU A 865 42.83 -10.86 17.77
CA LEU A 865 42.03 -12.08 17.89
C LEU A 865 42.84 -13.30 17.49
N GLN A 866 43.60 -13.22 16.40
CA GLN A 866 44.51 -14.28 15.99
C GLN A 866 45.54 -14.59 17.09
N ALA A 867 46.14 -13.57 17.70
CA ALA A 867 47.08 -13.75 18.81
C ALA A 867 46.43 -14.37 20.07
N ALA A 868 45.16 -14.05 20.36
CA ALA A 868 44.41 -14.63 21.46
C ALA A 868 44.06 -16.11 21.21
N VAL A 869 43.57 -16.44 20.02
CA VAL A 869 43.25 -17.82 19.60
C VAL A 869 44.51 -18.69 19.55
N GLN A 870 45.65 -18.14 19.08
CA GLN A 870 46.92 -18.87 19.09
C GLN A 870 47.40 -19.22 20.51
N GLY A 871 47.18 -18.32 21.48
CA GLY A 871 47.43 -18.60 22.90
C GLY A 871 46.56 -19.74 23.45
N LEU A 872 45.30 -19.82 23.04
CA LEU A 872 44.42 -20.94 23.41
C LEU A 872 44.88 -22.27 22.80
N ILE A 873 45.32 -22.29 21.55
CA ILE A 873 45.85 -23.51 20.90
C ILE A 873 47.01 -24.08 21.71
N MET A 874 47.96 -23.25 22.12
CA MET A 874 49.08 -23.67 22.97
C MET A 874 48.61 -24.24 24.33
N CYS A 875 47.57 -23.67 24.94
CA CYS A 875 47.00 -24.17 26.20
C CYS A 875 46.23 -25.49 26.06
N VAL A 876 45.72 -25.80 24.86
CA VAL A 876 45.05 -27.09 24.55
C VAL A 876 46.08 -28.17 24.26
N ASP A 877 47.08 -27.87 23.43
CA ASP A 877 48.16 -28.79 23.07
C ASP A 877 48.99 -29.20 24.31
N ALA A 878 49.14 -28.31 25.30
CA ALA A 878 49.89 -28.54 26.54
C ALA A 878 49.16 -29.37 27.64
N MET A 879 47.90 -29.80 27.43
CA MET A 879 47.14 -30.49 28.49
C MET A 879 47.63 -31.92 28.78
N ASN A 880 47.83 -32.23 30.07
CA ASN A 880 48.23 -33.54 30.57
C ASN A 880 47.24 -34.66 30.18
N PRO A 881 47.71 -35.89 29.90
CA PRO A 881 46.84 -37.00 29.48
C PRO A 881 45.73 -37.36 30.49
N SER A 882 46.00 -37.28 31.79
CA SER A 882 45.04 -37.59 32.86
C SER A 882 43.83 -36.65 32.87
N SER A 883 44.01 -35.37 32.50
CA SER A 883 42.92 -34.40 32.33
C SER A 883 42.02 -34.71 31.11
N LYS A 884 42.55 -35.33 30.05
CA LYS A 884 41.82 -35.55 28.78
C LYS A 884 40.64 -36.53 28.90
N ASN A 885 40.58 -37.32 29.98
CA ASN A 885 39.54 -38.33 30.21
C ASN A 885 38.37 -37.87 31.09
N ARG A 886 38.41 -36.67 31.67
CA ARG A 886 37.33 -36.15 32.52
C ARG A 886 36.16 -35.63 31.66
N VAL A 887 34.93 -36.03 31.99
CA VAL A 887 33.71 -35.72 31.18
C VAL A 887 33.54 -34.22 30.99
N ASP A 888 33.67 -33.45 32.07
CA ASP A 888 33.54 -31.99 32.12
C ASP A 888 34.40 -31.27 31.05
N TYR A 889 35.60 -31.78 30.77
CA TYR A 889 36.52 -31.23 29.75
C TYR A 889 36.10 -31.61 28.33
N LYS A 890 35.49 -32.79 28.13
CA LYS A 890 35.06 -33.27 26.80
C LYS A 890 33.83 -32.50 26.30
N GLU A 891 32.83 -32.27 27.15
CA GLU A 891 31.64 -31.48 26.82
C GLU A 891 32.01 -30.01 26.53
N MET A 892 32.82 -29.41 27.40
CA MET A 892 33.36 -28.06 27.20
C MET A 892 34.15 -27.92 25.90
N ALA A 893 34.99 -28.89 25.56
CA ALA A 893 35.76 -28.88 24.31
C ALA A 893 34.86 -28.94 23.07
N ALA A 894 33.81 -29.77 23.09
CA ALA A 894 32.84 -29.86 22.01
C ALA A 894 32.09 -28.53 21.79
N ASN A 895 31.61 -27.91 22.87
CA ASN A 895 30.92 -26.60 22.82
C ASN A 895 31.83 -25.51 22.24
N LEU A 896 33.07 -25.40 22.74
CA LEU A 896 34.01 -24.37 22.32
C LEU A 896 34.51 -24.59 20.87
N ALA A 897 34.58 -25.84 20.41
CA ALA A 897 34.85 -26.17 19.01
C ALA A 897 33.70 -25.79 18.06
N ALA A 898 32.45 -26.04 18.47
CA ALA A 898 31.25 -25.69 17.69
C ALA A 898 31.10 -24.16 17.54
N MET A 899 31.34 -23.40 18.61
CA MET A 899 31.37 -21.93 18.53
C MET A 899 32.53 -21.42 17.67
N SER A 900 33.74 -22.00 17.80
CA SER A 900 34.90 -21.61 16.99
C SER A 900 34.68 -21.81 15.49
N THR A 901 34.07 -22.94 15.10
CA THR A 901 33.72 -23.22 13.69
C THR A 901 32.59 -22.32 13.19
N SER A 902 31.60 -21.98 14.02
CA SER A 902 30.55 -21.04 13.60
C SER A 902 31.06 -19.61 13.46
N LEU A 903 31.88 -19.14 14.40
CA LEU A 903 32.52 -17.82 14.33
C LEU A 903 33.44 -17.70 13.11
N SER A 904 34.21 -18.75 12.81
CA SER A 904 35.08 -18.81 11.63
C SER A 904 34.32 -18.63 10.32
N ARG A 905 33.09 -19.16 10.21
CA ARG A 905 32.24 -19.02 9.02
C ARG A 905 31.80 -17.56 8.82
N HIS A 906 31.25 -16.95 9.87
CA HIS A 906 30.76 -15.57 9.81
C HIS A 906 31.89 -14.55 9.58
N LEU A 907 33.10 -14.81 10.08
CA LEU A 907 34.27 -13.99 9.77
C LEU A 907 34.62 -13.99 8.28
N GLN A 908 34.60 -15.16 7.62
CA GLN A 908 34.88 -15.30 6.17
C GLN A 908 33.82 -14.64 5.28
N GLU A 909 32.57 -14.56 5.75
CA GLU A 909 31.45 -13.90 5.06
C GLU A 909 31.49 -12.37 5.19
N SER A 910 32.23 -11.83 6.17
CA SER A 910 32.24 -10.41 6.52
C SER A 910 33.37 -9.61 5.86
N LYS A 911 33.10 -8.35 5.47
CA LYS A 911 34.08 -7.40 4.89
C LYS A 911 34.14 -6.05 5.62
N SER A 912 33.63 -5.97 6.86
CA SER A 912 33.43 -4.70 7.57
C SER A 912 34.63 -4.26 8.39
N THR A 913 35.07 -3.02 8.19
CA THR A 913 36.16 -2.38 8.97
C THR A 913 35.72 -1.86 10.34
N ARG A 914 34.41 -1.82 10.64
CA ARG A 914 33.87 -1.29 11.91
C ARG A 914 34.05 -2.20 13.13
N MET A 915 34.63 -3.39 12.98
CA MET A 915 34.71 -4.42 14.03
C MET A 915 35.77 -4.18 15.14
N SER A 916 36.57 -3.12 15.09
CA SER A 916 37.80 -2.98 15.89
C SER A 916 37.62 -3.17 17.41
N GLU A 917 36.89 -2.27 18.10
CA GLU A 917 36.99 -2.15 19.56
C GLU A 917 36.44 -3.35 20.35
N CYS A 918 35.32 -3.95 19.93
CA CYS A 918 34.76 -5.09 20.67
C CYS A 918 35.60 -6.36 20.44
N VAL A 919 36.03 -6.60 19.19
CA VAL A 919 36.95 -7.70 18.86
C VAL A 919 38.24 -7.55 19.64
N GLU A 920 38.84 -6.36 19.67
CA GLU A 920 40.07 -6.09 20.43
C GLU A 920 39.88 -6.33 21.93
N ARG A 921 38.83 -5.78 22.54
CA ARG A 921 38.51 -5.96 23.97
C ARG A 921 38.32 -7.43 24.35
N VAL A 922 37.53 -8.17 23.57
CA VAL A 922 37.30 -9.61 23.77
C VAL A 922 38.61 -10.39 23.57
N SER A 923 39.42 -10.03 22.57
CA SER A 923 40.71 -10.67 22.30
C SER A 923 41.71 -10.49 23.46
N ILE A 924 41.77 -9.28 24.05
CA ILE A 924 42.60 -9.00 25.22
C ILE A 924 42.16 -9.88 26.40
N SER A 925 40.86 -9.95 26.70
CA SER A 925 40.35 -10.80 27.79
C SER A 925 40.56 -12.31 27.52
N VAL A 926 40.37 -12.79 26.29
CA VAL A 926 40.66 -14.20 25.93
C VAL A 926 42.14 -14.51 26.10
N LYS A 927 43.03 -13.61 25.68
CA LYS A 927 44.49 -13.75 25.83
C LYS A 927 44.92 -13.72 27.30
N GLU A 928 44.28 -12.91 28.13
CA GLU A 928 44.49 -12.90 29.58
C GLU A 928 44.11 -14.25 30.22
N GLN A 929 42.94 -14.80 29.88
CA GLN A 929 42.54 -16.13 30.39
C GLN A 929 43.47 -17.26 29.90
N ALA A 930 43.95 -17.19 28.64
CA ALA A 930 44.95 -18.12 28.12
C ALA A 930 46.27 -18.06 28.92
N ASN A 931 46.76 -16.85 29.22
CA ASN A 931 47.96 -16.67 30.05
C ASN A 931 47.79 -17.25 31.46
N ILE A 932 46.61 -17.11 32.08
CA ILE A 932 46.30 -17.72 33.38
C ILE A 932 46.43 -19.24 33.29
N ILE A 933 45.80 -19.88 32.29
CA ILE A 933 45.83 -21.33 32.09
C ILE A 933 47.28 -21.83 31.92
N ALA A 934 48.05 -21.20 31.03
CA ALA A 934 49.46 -21.55 30.81
C ALA A 934 50.32 -21.44 32.09
N SER A 935 50.12 -20.37 32.88
CA SER A 935 50.87 -20.11 34.12
C SER A 935 50.63 -21.14 35.24
N LYS A 936 49.51 -21.87 35.18
CA LYS A 936 49.15 -22.93 36.12
C LYS A 936 49.52 -24.32 35.61
N GLN A 937 49.29 -24.61 34.33
CA GLN A 937 49.70 -25.88 33.70
C GLN A 937 51.21 -26.14 33.87
N GLY A 938 52.05 -25.11 33.71
CA GLY A 938 53.51 -25.22 33.85
C GLY A 938 54.06 -25.56 35.25
N ARG A 939 53.22 -25.67 36.29
CA ARG A 939 53.64 -25.98 37.67
C ARG A 939 53.61 -27.47 38.04
N GLY A 940 53.11 -28.31 37.13
CA GLY A 940 52.59 -29.65 37.43
C GLY A 940 53.57 -30.79 37.80
N VAL A 941 54.79 -30.51 38.26
CA VAL A 941 55.80 -31.55 38.57
C VAL A 941 56.30 -31.53 40.03
N GLY A 942 56.03 -30.48 40.82
CA GLY A 942 56.65 -30.38 42.15
C GLY A 942 56.04 -29.41 43.15
N HIS A 943 54.77 -29.58 43.53
CA HIS A 943 54.29 -29.08 44.85
C HIS A 943 53.08 -29.87 45.39
N TYR A 944 52.73 -29.63 46.66
CA TYR A 944 51.85 -30.46 47.49
C TYR A 944 50.43 -30.70 46.92
N LEU A 945 49.95 -31.94 47.12
CA LEU A 945 48.64 -32.47 46.68
C LEU A 945 47.41 -31.60 47.06
N ALA A 946 47.51 -30.81 48.14
CA ALA A 946 46.43 -29.94 48.60
C ALA A 946 46.12 -28.77 47.63
N GLN A 947 47.10 -28.32 46.83
CA GLN A 947 46.94 -27.15 45.96
C GLN A 947 46.36 -27.51 44.58
N ALA A 948 46.61 -28.73 44.10
CA ALA A 948 46.30 -29.17 42.75
C ALA A 948 44.80 -29.15 42.40
N HIS A 949 43.91 -29.39 43.37
CA HIS A 949 42.46 -29.28 43.16
C HIS A 949 42.04 -27.82 42.89
N LYS A 950 42.56 -26.87 43.68
CA LYS A 950 42.28 -25.44 43.50
C LYS A 950 42.80 -24.91 42.16
N ASP A 951 44.00 -25.33 41.75
CA ASP A 951 44.54 -24.98 40.43
C ASP A 951 43.68 -25.56 39.27
N GLN A 952 43.09 -26.76 39.43
CA GLN A 952 42.13 -27.32 38.46
C GLN A 952 40.83 -26.53 38.37
N ASP A 953 40.25 -26.13 39.51
CA ASP A 953 39.01 -25.34 39.54
C ASP A 953 39.21 -23.95 38.94
N GLU A 954 40.36 -23.31 39.18
CA GLU A 954 40.74 -22.04 38.55
C GLU A 954 40.90 -22.19 37.02
N ILE A 955 41.51 -23.27 36.53
CA ILE A 955 41.61 -23.56 35.08
C ILE A 955 40.21 -23.78 34.45
N MET A 956 39.33 -24.55 35.09
CA MET A 956 37.95 -24.75 34.60
C MET A 956 37.16 -23.44 34.54
N ASN A 957 37.34 -22.55 35.53
CA ASN A 957 36.67 -21.26 35.54
C ASN A 957 37.24 -20.29 34.47
N ALA A 958 38.54 -20.36 34.17
CA ALA A 958 39.13 -19.62 33.04
C ALA A 958 38.55 -20.08 31.69
N TYR A 959 38.43 -21.40 31.44
CA TYR A 959 37.79 -21.91 30.23
C TYR A 959 36.30 -21.53 30.14
N ARG A 960 35.53 -21.58 31.24
CA ARG A 960 34.13 -21.07 31.28
C ARG A 960 34.04 -19.58 30.93
N ARG A 961 35.04 -18.78 31.34
CA ARG A 961 35.12 -17.35 31.00
C ARG A 961 35.38 -17.15 29.51
N ILE A 962 36.28 -17.93 28.91
CA ILE A 962 36.55 -17.94 27.46
C ILE A 962 35.29 -18.35 26.68
N GLU A 963 34.57 -19.37 27.14
CA GLU A 963 33.32 -19.82 26.52
C GLU A 963 32.27 -18.68 26.46
N SER A 964 32.08 -17.96 27.57
CA SER A 964 31.18 -16.81 27.62
C SER A 964 31.60 -15.67 26.69
N LEU A 965 32.91 -15.41 26.57
CA LEU A 965 33.47 -14.39 25.67
C LEU A 965 33.26 -14.75 24.19
N PHE A 966 33.37 -16.04 23.83
CA PHE A 966 33.07 -16.52 22.47
C PHE A 966 31.58 -16.41 22.14
N ARG A 967 30.68 -16.70 23.09
CA ARG A 967 29.23 -16.49 22.91
C ARG A 967 28.90 -15.01 22.66
N GLN A 968 29.48 -14.09 23.45
CA GLN A 968 29.31 -12.65 23.25
C GLN A 968 29.78 -12.22 21.85
N LEU A 969 30.99 -12.63 21.46
CA LEU A 969 31.56 -12.29 20.16
C LEU A 969 30.71 -12.80 18.98
N GLN A 970 30.11 -13.99 19.11
CA GLN A 970 29.19 -14.52 18.11
C GLN A 970 27.89 -13.69 17.99
N CYS A 971 27.33 -13.23 19.12
CA CYS A 971 26.17 -12.32 19.11
C CYS A 971 26.49 -10.98 18.44
N ASP A 972 27.60 -10.35 18.81
CA ASP A 972 28.00 -9.03 18.29
C ASP A 972 28.29 -9.07 16.78
N VAL A 973 28.98 -10.12 16.29
CA VAL A 973 29.19 -10.34 14.84
C VAL A 973 27.87 -10.55 14.12
N THR A 974 26.94 -11.33 14.69
CA THR A 974 25.61 -11.56 14.09
C THR A 974 24.83 -10.25 13.95
N LEU A 975 24.82 -9.40 14.99
CA LEU A 975 24.16 -8.09 14.95
C LEU A 975 24.80 -7.15 13.91
N SER A 976 26.13 -7.18 13.75
CA SER A 976 26.81 -6.39 12.73
C SER A 976 26.45 -6.82 11.30
N VAL A 977 26.20 -8.11 11.06
CA VAL A 977 25.74 -8.60 9.75
C VAL A 977 24.32 -8.11 9.45
N TRP A 978 23.39 -8.20 10.42
CA TRP A 978 22.03 -7.68 10.27
C TRP A 978 22.00 -6.19 9.94
N ASN A 979 22.76 -5.36 10.66
CA ASN A 979 22.85 -3.92 10.38
C ASN A 979 23.37 -3.61 8.97
N THR A 980 24.28 -4.44 8.44
CA THR A 980 24.83 -4.28 7.08
C THR A 980 23.80 -4.67 6.01
N ILE A 981 23.02 -5.73 6.25
CA ILE A 981 21.93 -6.16 5.37
C ILE A 981 20.81 -5.10 5.35
N ASP A 982 20.44 -4.53 6.49
CA ASP A 982 19.38 -3.51 6.56
C ASP A 982 19.81 -2.18 5.91
N GLU A 983 21.10 -1.82 5.99
CA GLU A 983 21.65 -0.67 5.24
C GLU A 983 21.65 -0.89 3.72
N GLN A 984 22.01 -2.09 3.24
CA GLN A 984 21.88 -2.44 1.82
C GLN A 984 20.41 -2.43 1.37
N LEU A 985 19.52 -3.04 2.16
CA LEU A 985 18.08 -3.07 1.90
C LEU A 985 17.46 -1.67 1.88
N ALA A 986 17.91 -0.76 2.75
CA ALA A 986 17.50 0.64 2.75
C ALA A 986 17.94 1.36 1.46
N ASN A 987 19.18 1.17 1.01
CA ASN A 987 19.68 1.77 -0.22
C ASN A 987 18.91 1.23 -1.45
N THR A 988 18.74 -0.10 -1.58
CA THR A 988 17.94 -0.71 -2.65
C THR A 988 16.47 -0.26 -2.61
N ARG A 989 15.89 -0.04 -1.42
CA ARG A 989 14.54 0.54 -1.29
C ARG A 989 14.48 1.99 -1.79
N ILE A 990 15.48 2.81 -1.51
CA ILE A 990 15.57 4.20 -2.00
C ILE A 990 15.71 4.23 -3.52
N GLU A 991 16.57 3.38 -4.10
CA GLU A 991 16.70 3.21 -5.55
C GLU A 991 15.42 2.69 -6.22
N ALA A 992 14.63 1.89 -5.48
CA ALA A 992 13.31 1.40 -5.90
C ALA A 992 12.14 2.38 -5.64
N LEU A 993 12.37 3.58 -5.08
CA LEU A 993 11.34 4.62 -4.96
C LEU A 993 11.02 5.23 -6.32
N SER A 994 10.17 4.54 -7.10
CA SER A 994 9.61 5.10 -8.34
C SER A 994 8.90 6.43 -8.06
N PRO A 995 9.14 7.50 -8.84
CA PRO A 995 8.41 8.75 -8.71
C PRO A 995 6.89 8.53 -8.73
N SER A 996 6.15 9.26 -7.89
CA SER A 996 4.69 9.16 -7.85
C SER A 996 4.09 9.51 -9.21
N LYS A 997 3.53 8.51 -9.89
CA LYS A 997 2.87 8.66 -11.20
C LYS A 997 1.57 9.49 -11.16
N LEU A 998 1.17 9.93 -9.96
CA LEU A 998 -0.02 10.76 -9.69
C LEU A 998 0.35 12.14 -9.10
N ALA A 999 1.64 12.47 -8.99
CA ALA A 999 2.08 13.80 -8.60
C ALA A 999 2.11 14.72 -9.83
N ALA A 1000 1.27 15.75 -9.84
CA ALA A 1000 1.13 16.70 -10.95
C ALA A 1000 2.44 17.41 -11.34
N TYR A 1001 3.39 17.54 -10.40
CA TYR A 1001 4.73 18.07 -10.63
C TYR A 1001 5.80 17.06 -10.23
N ASN A 1002 6.31 16.33 -11.23
CA ASN A 1002 7.53 15.53 -11.10
C ASN A 1002 8.76 16.45 -11.08
N SER A 1003 9.76 16.17 -10.24
CA SER A 1003 10.99 16.98 -10.14
C SER A 1003 11.78 17.06 -11.44
N ILE A 1004 11.66 16.08 -12.35
CA ILE A 1004 12.20 16.12 -13.72
C ILE A 1004 11.77 17.41 -14.45
N LEU A 1005 10.52 17.84 -14.24
CA LEU A 1005 9.95 19.02 -14.89
C LEU A 1005 10.63 20.32 -14.43
N SER A 1006 11.28 20.35 -13.25
CA SER A 1006 12.10 21.49 -12.81
C SER A 1006 13.38 21.67 -13.65
N VAL A 1007 13.95 20.56 -14.12
CA VAL A 1007 15.14 20.54 -14.99
C VAL A 1007 14.75 20.93 -16.42
N GLU A 1008 13.62 20.42 -16.91
CA GLU A 1008 13.07 20.77 -18.23
C GLU A 1008 12.67 22.26 -18.34
N VAL A 1009 12.05 22.82 -17.29
CA VAL A 1009 11.70 24.26 -17.19
C VAL A 1009 12.95 25.15 -17.04
N ARG A 1010 14.16 24.55 -16.91
CA ARG A 1010 15.41 25.24 -16.59
C ARG A 1010 15.25 26.18 -15.39
N ARG A 1011 14.60 25.72 -14.31
CA ARG A 1011 14.48 26.51 -13.07
C ARG A 1011 15.89 26.95 -12.65
N ARG A 1012 16.10 28.28 -12.58
CA ARG A 1012 17.42 28.86 -12.26
C ARG A 1012 17.68 28.80 -10.76
N ALA A 1013 18.96 28.81 -10.38
CA ALA A 1013 19.35 29.15 -9.02
C ALA A 1013 19.08 30.64 -8.72
N CYS A 1014 19.23 31.04 -7.46
CA CYS A 1014 19.27 32.45 -7.07
C CYS A 1014 20.36 33.20 -7.84
N ALA A 1015 20.07 34.46 -8.18
CA ALA A 1015 21.00 35.37 -8.85
C ALA A 1015 22.26 35.62 -8.01
N ASN A 1016 23.38 35.89 -8.66
CA ASN A 1016 24.66 35.99 -7.98
C ASN A 1016 24.64 37.13 -6.94
N ASN A 1017 25.10 36.84 -5.72
CA ASN A 1017 25.05 37.70 -4.54
C ASN A 1017 23.65 37.99 -3.96
N THR A 1018 22.55 37.47 -4.53
CA THR A 1018 21.23 37.55 -3.89
C THR A 1018 21.05 36.50 -2.80
N ARG A 1019 20.28 36.81 -1.75
CA ARG A 1019 19.91 35.88 -0.66
C ARG A 1019 21.07 35.13 0.03
N THR A 1020 22.29 35.66 -0.04
CA THR A 1020 23.51 34.97 0.42
C THR A 1020 23.56 34.65 1.91
N GLN A 1021 22.85 35.39 2.75
CA GLN A 1021 22.68 35.03 4.16
C GLN A 1021 21.75 33.82 4.32
N LEU A 1022 20.55 33.89 3.77
CA LEU A 1022 19.55 32.80 3.80
C LEU A 1022 20.11 31.48 3.24
N LEU A 1023 20.85 31.54 2.12
CA LEU A 1023 21.47 30.36 1.52
C LEU A 1023 22.56 29.74 2.41
N ARG A 1024 23.29 30.56 3.20
CA ARG A 1024 24.21 30.05 4.22
C ARG A 1024 23.45 29.43 5.39
N GLU A 1025 22.44 30.10 5.94
CA GLU A 1025 21.62 29.57 7.04
C GLU A 1025 20.98 28.21 6.70
N ILE A 1026 20.55 28.00 5.44
CA ILE A 1026 20.04 26.70 4.97
C ILE A 1026 21.16 25.66 4.80
N ASN A 1027 22.36 26.06 4.38
CA ASN A 1027 23.50 25.16 4.25
C ASN A 1027 24.08 24.75 5.63
N ASP A 1028 24.14 25.69 6.56
CA ASP A 1028 24.59 25.45 7.93
C ASP A 1028 23.56 24.53 8.63
N TRP A 1029 22.26 24.79 8.46
CA TRP A 1029 21.19 23.88 8.87
C TRP A 1029 21.31 22.48 8.25
N SER A 1030 21.63 22.34 6.96
CA SER A 1030 21.68 21.03 6.32
C SER A 1030 22.84 20.16 6.87
N HIS A 1031 23.94 20.78 7.32
CA HIS A 1031 25.09 20.08 7.88
C HIS A 1031 25.04 19.89 9.41
N ASP A 1032 24.39 20.77 10.18
CA ASP A 1032 24.33 20.70 11.65
C ASP A 1032 23.50 19.49 12.16
N PRO A 1033 24.09 18.47 12.80
CA PRO A 1033 23.36 17.27 13.25
C PRO A 1033 22.41 17.52 14.42
N ASP A 1034 22.57 18.62 15.17
CA ASP A 1034 21.73 18.97 16.32
C ASP A 1034 20.56 19.91 15.94
N ALA A 1035 20.56 20.44 14.71
CA ALA A 1035 19.48 21.28 14.20
C ALA A 1035 18.21 20.47 13.82
N PRO A 1036 16.99 21.05 13.93
CA PRO A 1036 15.75 20.32 13.71
C PRO A 1036 15.63 19.71 12.31
N ASN A 1037 15.18 18.45 12.22
CA ASN A 1037 15.12 17.70 10.95
C ASN A 1037 14.15 18.26 9.89
N ILE A 1038 13.35 19.29 10.20
CA ILE A 1038 12.47 19.98 9.23
C ILE A 1038 12.86 21.46 9.16
N TYR A 1039 13.13 21.97 7.95
CA TYR A 1039 13.18 23.39 7.64
C TYR A 1039 11.94 23.76 6.82
N TRP A 1040 11.10 24.63 7.36
CA TRP A 1040 9.85 25.06 6.75
C TRP A 1040 9.98 26.47 6.18
N MET A 1041 9.92 26.60 4.85
CA MET A 1041 9.92 27.88 4.16
C MET A 1041 8.50 28.29 3.76
N ASN A 1042 7.85 29.06 4.62
CA ASN A 1042 6.54 29.65 4.35
C ASN A 1042 6.71 30.98 3.60
N GLY A 1043 5.88 31.25 2.60
CA GLY A 1043 5.94 32.50 1.86
C GLY A 1043 4.79 32.65 0.87
N MET A 1044 4.33 33.89 0.69
CA MET A 1044 3.31 34.21 -0.31
C MET A 1044 3.73 33.79 -1.73
N ALA A 1045 2.77 33.77 -2.64
CA ALA A 1045 3.01 33.57 -4.08
C ALA A 1045 4.21 34.42 -4.56
N GLY A 1046 5.12 33.83 -5.32
CA GLY A 1046 6.20 34.57 -5.97
C GLY A 1046 7.33 35.13 -5.10
N THR A 1047 7.38 34.78 -3.81
CA THR A 1047 8.46 35.18 -2.87
C THR A 1047 9.81 34.49 -3.08
N GLY A 1048 9.93 33.60 -4.08
CA GLY A 1048 11.19 32.92 -4.43
C GLY A 1048 11.43 31.55 -3.77
N LYS A 1049 10.49 31.02 -2.98
CA LYS A 1049 10.55 29.72 -2.27
C LYS A 1049 11.29 28.62 -3.06
N THR A 1050 10.71 28.27 -4.21
CA THR A 1050 11.18 27.23 -5.15
C THR A 1050 12.59 27.50 -5.69
N THR A 1051 12.93 28.77 -5.95
CA THR A 1051 14.26 29.16 -6.41
C THR A 1051 15.31 28.92 -5.32
N VAL A 1052 14.98 29.25 -4.06
CA VAL A 1052 15.86 28.97 -2.91
C VAL A 1052 15.99 27.46 -2.69
N ALA A 1053 14.88 26.72 -2.78
CA ALA A 1053 14.86 25.25 -2.68
C ALA A 1053 15.75 24.57 -3.73
N TYR A 1054 15.67 25.02 -4.98
CA TYR A 1054 16.50 24.51 -6.07
C TYR A 1054 17.99 24.88 -5.88
N THR A 1055 18.26 26.07 -5.34
CA THR A 1055 19.62 26.57 -5.10
C THR A 1055 20.32 25.82 -3.97
N SER A 1056 19.64 25.52 -2.86
CA SER A 1056 20.24 24.75 -1.76
C SER A 1056 20.55 23.31 -2.16
N VAL A 1057 19.73 22.68 -3.00
CA VAL A 1057 19.99 21.34 -3.55
C VAL A 1057 21.14 21.35 -4.56
N CYS A 1058 21.05 22.18 -5.61
CA CYS A 1058 22.03 22.14 -6.70
C CYS A 1058 23.36 22.82 -6.35
N GLY A 1059 23.37 23.72 -5.37
CA GLY A 1059 24.59 24.34 -4.83
C GLY A 1059 25.47 23.37 -4.07
N ALA A 1060 24.88 22.42 -3.35
CA ALA A 1060 25.59 21.40 -2.57
C ALA A 1060 26.43 20.42 -3.41
N HIS A 1061 26.25 20.38 -4.74
CA HIS A 1061 27.07 19.60 -5.67
C HIS A 1061 28.24 20.38 -6.30
N ARG A 1062 28.59 21.58 -5.78
CA ARG A 1062 29.70 22.40 -6.29
C ARG A 1062 30.88 22.58 -5.33
N HIS A 1063 30.88 21.89 -4.20
CA HIS A 1063 31.95 21.89 -3.19
C HIS A 1063 32.30 20.46 -2.76
#